data_AF-Q0ZKA5-F1
#
_entry.id   AF-Q0ZKA5-F1
#
_cell.length_a   1.000
_cell.length_b   1.000
_cell.length_c   1.000
_cell.angle_alpha   90.00
_cell.angle_beta   90.00
_cell.angle_gamma   90.00
#
_symmetry.space_group_name_H-M   'P 1'
#
loop_
_entity.id
_entity.type
_entity.pdbx_description
1 polymer ?
#
loop_
_entity_poly.entity_id
_entity_poly.type
_entity_poly.pdbx_seq_one_letter_code
_entity_poly.pdbx_strand_id
1 'polypeptide(L)'
;MAPYSVLLLGALGLLSMHSHASLLPHVFRSEHDLSKRAPTLPDGWSSLGCYTDPPGGRTLSSASFTDTNGMTIESCVSFCNSKSAIFAGTEYGQECYCGDSIGNGGAPTDAGDCNMKCSGNSAETCGSGYRLSMYTNGKKPPPAPSIPATVGQWTSLGCYNDSVNARVLGITANPSGGVSLESCTSACQSMGFKLSGAEYADECYCGNSFANGGAPTQLSDCNMPCAANAGELCGGPNRLTVYNFTGSATTTSPPGGGSSSSSSSVSSTTSSTSSSTASSPTGTGVVTSGLPSGWKYGACYVDNAHGRIFQTQIPDSNTLTVESCVHTCAGQGFSIAGMEYSVQCFCGNELINGAVTAPDTDCGMPCGGKASEACGGPNRLSVYSSGPITALPVPSAQTTGLPGNWKYSGCIKEPTNGQHTFPYQIINSNNNSAEACLNQCAKFGYPAAGLEYGDECWCGDVSDVTNSGGGTAPDSDCGMACSGDPIHICGDGNRLTYYEYQGGLYNWHQPANTGRYELLIGGVVVPLVVTLGINNKIAMVEKFGTSEFDNSTGAYELDLSLVDDFSKAWRTMHVKSDVFCSASIVLPDKGARQLNVGGWSLDSTMGVRLYTPDGSPGVNGTNDWEENFNELHLQRQRWYPTALVLVNGSILVMGGEVGSNGAPEPSLEILPTPPGGPTWKFLDYLNRTDPNNLYPYLINLPSGRIFVGYYNEARILDPDTLDAVQVLPNMPGSVTSFLAGRTYPMEGSAVTFPQYAPYTDPMTVLICGGSNFGVALDNCVSIQPEVENPQWTIERMPSKRVMPCMAALPDGTFLNVNGAHQGVAGFGLGADPNYQAVLYDPSQPVGSRFFILNTTIVARMYHSEATLLYDGRVLVSGSDPQTPGLPEEMRIEVYCPPYLTDGRQQPSFAIRETDWAYGGHYQIQVTMHEGSTSTMRVSMVAATSSTHGNAMGGRTIFPAFTCNGNTCTITALPNAKVSPAGWQQLFVLDGPTPSHSHWVRIGGDPGRLGEWPNFPDFTLPGS
;
A
#
# COMPACT_ATOMS: atom_id res chain seq x y z
N MET A 1 41.42 -8.33 -65.84
CA MET A 1 40.97 -9.29 -66.88
C MET A 1 39.62 -9.84 -66.40
N ALA A 2 38.63 -9.94 -67.28
CA ALA A 2 37.36 -10.65 -67.03
C ALA A 2 37.56 -12.17 -67.35
N PRO A 3 36.56 -13.09 -67.31
CA PRO A 3 35.09 -12.92 -67.44
C PRO A 3 34.25 -13.88 -66.51
N TYR A 4 32.93 -14.13 -66.61
CA TYR A 4 31.71 -13.68 -67.36
C TYR A 4 30.57 -13.49 -66.30
N SER A 5 29.57 -12.58 -66.36
CA SER A 5 28.41 -12.44 -67.27
C SER A 5 27.38 -13.61 -67.18
N VAL A 6 26.07 -13.52 -67.43
CA VAL A 6 25.08 -12.50 -67.92
C VAL A 6 23.65 -12.99 -67.49
N LEU A 7 22.46 -12.35 -67.52
CA LEU A 7 21.80 -11.10 -68.00
C LEU A 7 21.03 -10.50 -66.73
N LEU A 8 20.02 -9.60 -66.62
CA LEU A 8 18.96 -8.91 -67.42
C LEU A 8 17.73 -9.78 -67.82
N LEU A 9 16.48 -9.32 -68.06
CA LEU A 9 15.81 -8.00 -68.08
C LEU A 9 14.27 -8.19 -67.97
N GLY A 10 13.46 -7.16 -67.63
CA GLY A 10 12.02 -7.13 -67.97
C GLY A 10 11.09 -6.26 -67.12
N ALA A 11 10.59 -5.14 -67.66
CA ALA A 11 9.48 -4.33 -67.09
C ALA A 11 8.78 -3.51 -68.19
N LEU A 12 7.46 -3.26 -68.05
CA LEU A 12 6.60 -2.18 -68.61
C LEU A 12 5.17 -2.66 -68.96
N GLY A 13 4.15 -1.80 -68.76
CA GLY A 13 2.80 -1.96 -69.32
C GLY A 13 1.65 -1.50 -68.40
N LEU A 14 0.91 -0.44 -68.79
CA LEU A 14 -0.30 0.07 -68.10
C LEU A 14 -1.55 -0.05 -69.00
N LEU A 15 -2.72 0.33 -68.44
CA LEU A 15 -4.07 0.53 -69.05
C LEU A 15 -4.98 -0.72 -69.06
N SER A 16 -6.30 -0.67 -68.80
CA SER A 16 -7.20 0.48 -68.53
C SER A 16 -8.40 0.11 -67.60
N MET A 17 -9.22 1.12 -67.27
CA MET A 17 -10.37 1.15 -66.34
C MET A 17 -11.52 0.14 -66.59
N HIS A 18 -12.29 -0.24 -65.54
CA HIS A 18 -13.69 0.23 -65.32
C HIS A 18 -14.38 -0.29 -64.02
N SER A 19 -15.23 0.58 -63.42
CA SER A 19 -16.47 0.30 -62.65
C SER A 19 -16.51 -0.38 -61.25
N HIS A 20 -16.56 0.48 -60.21
CA HIS A 20 -17.49 0.51 -59.06
C HIS A 20 -17.93 -0.74 -58.25
N ALA A 21 -17.60 -0.69 -56.94
CA ALA A 21 -18.35 -1.15 -55.74
C ALA A 21 -18.72 -2.66 -55.59
N SER A 22 -18.56 -3.31 -54.42
CA SER A 22 -18.92 -2.82 -53.08
C SER A 22 -18.31 -3.62 -51.89
N LEU A 23 -18.12 -2.94 -50.76
CA LEU A 23 -18.17 -3.43 -49.35
C LEU A 23 -17.39 -4.70 -48.92
N LEU A 24 -16.21 -4.51 -48.31
CA LEU A 24 -15.87 -4.82 -46.89
C LEU A 24 -14.34 -4.73 -46.66
N PRO A 25 -13.85 -4.35 -45.45
CA PRO A 25 -12.41 -4.20 -45.19
C PRO A 25 -11.76 -5.54 -44.80
N HIS A 26 -10.72 -5.95 -45.54
CA HIS A 26 -9.84 -7.04 -45.13
C HIS A 26 -8.78 -6.55 -44.13
N VAL A 27 -8.80 -7.11 -42.92
CA VAL A 27 -7.70 -6.98 -41.96
C VAL A 27 -6.52 -7.82 -42.46
N PHE A 28 -5.34 -7.20 -42.61
CA PHE A 28 -4.10 -7.94 -42.80
C PHE A 28 -3.67 -8.55 -41.45
N ARG A 29 -3.81 -9.88 -41.30
CA ARG A 29 -3.05 -10.61 -40.29
C ARG A 29 -1.59 -10.73 -40.76
N SER A 30 -0.66 -10.32 -39.90
CA SER A 30 0.74 -10.77 -39.97
C SER A 30 0.94 -11.81 -38.86
N GLU A 31 0.85 -13.09 -39.21
CA GLU A 31 1.11 -14.20 -38.29
C GLU A 31 2.59 -14.56 -38.30
N HIS A 32 3.39 -13.82 -37.52
CA HIS A 32 4.69 -14.32 -37.07
C HIS A 32 4.48 -15.26 -35.88
N ASP A 33 4.10 -16.50 -36.17
CA ASP A 33 3.96 -17.57 -35.18
C ASP A 33 5.35 -17.99 -34.65
N LEU A 34 5.81 -17.31 -33.60
CA LEU A 34 6.78 -17.86 -32.67
C LEU A 34 6.12 -19.01 -31.91
N SER A 35 6.11 -20.19 -32.55
CA SER A 35 5.35 -21.34 -32.08
C SER A 35 5.63 -21.65 -30.62
N LYS A 36 4.64 -21.40 -29.76
CA LYS A 36 4.68 -21.78 -28.35
C LYS A 36 4.78 -23.31 -28.31
N ARG A 37 5.96 -23.83 -28.00
CA ARG A 37 6.19 -25.28 -27.84
C ARG A 37 5.28 -25.76 -26.71
N ALA A 38 4.17 -26.41 -27.07
CA ALA A 38 3.22 -26.94 -26.11
C ALA A 38 3.94 -27.89 -25.14
N PRO A 39 3.57 -27.89 -23.84
CA PRO A 39 4.19 -28.75 -22.84
C PRO A 39 4.03 -30.21 -23.23
N THR A 40 5.07 -31.00 -22.98
CA THR A 40 5.21 -32.39 -23.41
C THR A 40 4.52 -33.32 -22.41
N LEU A 41 3.19 -33.19 -22.29
CA LEU A 41 2.38 -33.91 -21.31
C LEU A 41 2.50 -35.45 -21.43
N PRO A 42 2.49 -36.21 -20.32
CA PRO A 42 2.39 -37.66 -20.35
C PRO A 42 1.12 -38.16 -21.05
N ASP A 43 1.20 -39.33 -21.69
CA ASP A 43 0.09 -39.93 -22.45
C ASP A 43 -1.22 -39.96 -21.65
N GLY A 44 -2.27 -39.40 -22.25
CA GLY A 44 -3.61 -39.30 -21.67
C GLY A 44 -3.92 -38.00 -20.93
N TRP A 45 -2.92 -37.14 -20.65
CA TRP A 45 -3.16 -35.82 -20.03
C TRP A 45 -3.42 -34.72 -21.06
N SER A 46 -4.32 -33.79 -20.70
CA SER A 46 -4.67 -32.59 -21.48
C SER A 46 -4.87 -31.38 -20.57
N SER A 47 -4.78 -30.15 -21.11
CA SER A 47 -5.10 -28.93 -20.35
C SER A 47 -6.60 -28.62 -20.39
N LEU A 48 -7.10 -28.03 -19.31
CA LEU A 48 -8.45 -27.48 -19.20
C LEU A 48 -8.49 -25.94 -19.24
N GLY A 49 -7.34 -25.27 -19.31
CA GLY A 49 -7.23 -23.80 -19.25
C GLY A 49 -6.98 -23.28 -17.83
N CYS A 50 -7.32 -22.01 -17.58
CA CYS A 50 -7.14 -21.37 -16.28
C CYS A 50 -8.37 -21.58 -15.39
N TYR A 51 -8.15 -21.88 -14.11
CA TYR A 51 -9.19 -22.06 -13.09
C TYR A 51 -8.96 -21.15 -11.89
N THR A 52 -10.02 -20.72 -11.22
CA THR A 52 -9.93 -20.05 -9.91
C THR A 52 -9.43 -21.02 -8.82
N ASP A 53 -8.69 -20.49 -7.84
CA ASP A 53 -8.33 -21.20 -6.61
C ASP A 53 -8.47 -20.26 -5.39
N PRO A 54 -9.58 -20.30 -4.63
CA PRO A 54 -9.91 -19.24 -3.68
C PRO A 54 -9.14 -19.34 -2.35
N PRO A 55 -8.79 -18.20 -1.71
CA PRO A 55 -7.99 -18.16 -0.49
C PRO A 55 -8.61 -18.91 0.71
N GLY A 56 -9.92 -19.12 0.72
CA GLY A 56 -10.64 -19.84 1.78
C GLY A 56 -10.62 -21.37 1.65
N GLY A 57 -10.13 -21.95 0.55
CA GLY A 57 -10.06 -23.39 0.39
C GLY A 57 -9.60 -23.85 -0.99
N ARG A 58 -8.59 -24.72 -1.03
CA ARG A 58 -7.95 -25.16 -2.27
C ARG A 58 -8.89 -25.94 -3.21
N THR A 59 -8.88 -25.58 -4.49
CA THR A 59 -9.61 -26.24 -5.59
C THR A 59 -9.05 -27.63 -5.90
N LEU A 60 -7.75 -27.85 -5.70
CA LEU A 60 -7.10 -29.17 -5.75
C LEU A 60 -6.38 -29.43 -4.42
N SER A 61 -6.83 -30.44 -3.67
CA SER A 61 -6.45 -30.63 -2.26
C SER A 61 -5.90 -32.02 -1.89
N SER A 62 -5.70 -32.92 -2.86
CA SER A 62 -5.30 -34.31 -2.58
C SER A 62 -3.79 -34.50 -2.36
N ALA A 63 -2.95 -33.73 -3.06
CA ALA A 63 -1.49 -33.71 -2.88
C ALA A 63 -0.89 -32.44 -3.49
N SER A 64 0.30 -32.03 -3.04
CA SER A 64 1.00 -30.85 -3.59
C SER A 64 2.53 -30.92 -3.40
N PHE A 65 3.25 -30.05 -4.09
CA PHE A 65 4.63 -29.66 -3.79
C PHE A 65 4.95 -28.26 -4.36
N THR A 66 6.03 -27.64 -3.88
CA THR A 66 6.53 -26.35 -4.35
C THR A 66 8.00 -26.51 -4.78
N ASP A 67 8.37 -25.91 -5.91
CA ASP A 67 9.76 -25.82 -6.39
C ASP A 67 10.04 -24.41 -6.94
N THR A 68 10.84 -23.66 -6.20
CA THR A 68 11.17 -22.25 -6.49
C THR A 68 12.13 -22.06 -7.67
N ASN A 69 12.72 -23.13 -8.22
CA ASN A 69 13.70 -23.05 -9.30
C ASN A 69 13.48 -24.07 -10.45
N GLY A 70 12.67 -25.10 -10.24
CA GLY A 70 12.54 -26.26 -11.13
C GLY A 70 11.11 -26.62 -11.56
N MET A 71 10.09 -25.82 -11.21
CA MET A 71 8.69 -26.14 -11.58
C MET A 71 8.47 -26.00 -13.09
N THR A 72 7.93 -27.04 -13.73
CA THR A 72 7.35 -27.02 -15.08
C THR A 72 5.96 -27.66 -15.06
N ILE A 73 5.22 -27.52 -16.16
CA ILE A 73 3.94 -28.20 -16.36
C ILE A 73 4.16 -29.73 -16.34
N GLU A 74 5.19 -30.25 -17.00
CA GLU A 74 5.47 -31.69 -16.97
C GLU A 74 5.90 -32.20 -15.59
N SER A 75 6.63 -31.42 -14.78
CA SER A 75 7.01 -31.85 -13.42
C SER A 75 5.77 -31.99 -12.53
N CYS A 76 4.84 -31.02 -12.60
CA CYS A 76 3.59 -31.08 -11.84
C CYS A 76 2.68 -32.22 -12.31
N VAL A 77 2.43 -32.32 -13.62
CA VAL A 77 1.56 -33.38 -14.17
C VAL A 77 2.14 -34.77 -13.91
N SER A 78 3.46 -34.95 -14.00
CA SER A 78 4.12 -36.22 -13.67
C SER A 78 4.00 -36.56 -12.19
N PHE A 79 4.13 -35.58 -11.29
CA PHE A 79 3.89 -35.77 -9.86
C PHE A 79 2.45 -36.19 -9.57
N CYS A 80 1.44 -35.48 -10.08
CA CYS A 80 0.04 -35.83 -9.86
C CYS A 80 -0.33 -37.19 -10.47
N ASN A 81 0.22 -37.53 -11.64
CA ASN A 81 0.09 -38.86 -12.23
C ASN A 81 0.69 -39.96 -11.33
N SER A 82 1.82 -39.69 -10.65
CA SER A 82 2.39 -40.62 -9.66
C SER A 82 1.52 -40.80 -8.40
N LYS A 83 0.66 -39.82 -8.09
CA LYS A 83 -0.36 -39.91 -7.03
C LYS A 83 -1.66 -40.57 -7.51
N SER A 84 -1.73 -41.03 -8.77
CA SER A 84 -2.92 -41.52 -9.46
C SER A 84 -4.05 -40.51 -9.70
N ALA A 85 -3.83 -39.23 -9.36
CA ALA A 85 -4.83 -38.17 -9.35
C ALA A 85 -5.45 -37.92 -10.74
N ILE A 86 -6.69 -37.44 -10.78
CA ILE A 86 -7.41 -37.11 -12.03
C ILE A 86 -7.04 -35.71 -12.59
N PHE A 87 -6.72 -34.77 -11.70
CA PHE A 87 -6.37 -33.39 -12.02
C PHE A 87 -4.99 -33.00 -11.47
N ALA A 88 -4.37 -32.04 -12.16
CA ALA A 88 -3.14 -31.38 -11.78
C ALA A 88 -3.27 -29.88 -12.09
N GLY A 89 -2.73 -29.01 -11.26
CA GLY A 89 -2.76 -27.57 -11.47
C GLY A 89 -1.52 -26.89 -10.92
N THR A 90 -0.92 -25.98 -11.67
CA THR A 90 0.20 -25.15 -11.20
C THR A 90 -0.24 -23.74 -10.84
N GLU A 91 0.29 -23.22 -9.74
CA GLU A 91 0.00 -21.87 -9.21
C GLU A 91 1.31 -21.09 -8.96
N TYR A 92 1.20 -19.76 -8.94
CA TYR A 92 2.23 -18.82 -8.46
C TYR A 92 3.62 -18.97 -9.10
N GLY A 93 3.69 -19.53 -10.32
CA GLY A 93 4.94 -19.86 -11.01
C GLY A 93 5.72 -21.07 -10.45
N GLN A 94 5.49 -21.46 -9.20
CA GLN A 94 6.38 -22.37 -8.45
C GLN A 94 5.66 -23.50 -7.69
N GLU A 95 4.32 -23.52 -7.68
CA GLU A 95 3.52 -24.46 -6.88
C GLU A 95 2.76 -25.45 -7.76
N CYS A 96 2.56 -26.67 -7.25
CA CYS A 96 1.83 -27.73 -7.92
C CYS A 96 0.82 -28.38 -6.96
N TYR A 97 -0.41 -28.53 -7.42
CA TYR A 97 -1.53 -29.13 -6.70
C TYR A 97 -2.19 -30.24 -7.52
N CYS A 98 -2.68 -31.27 -6.84
CA CYS A 98 -3.32 -32.45 -7.43
C CYS A 98 -4.69 -32.69 -6.79
N GLY A 99 -5.65 -33.22 -7.54
CA GLY A 99 -6.96 -33.56 -7.01
C GLY A 99 -7.70 -34.62 -7.82
N ASP A 100 -8.66 -35.29 -7.20
CA ASP A 100 -9.61 -36.20 -7.88
C ASP A 100 -10.98 -35.57 -8.15
N SER A 101 -11.18 -34.35 -7.66
CA SER A 101 -12.34 -33.49 -7.93
C SER A 101 -11.90 -32.03 -7.91
N ILE A 102 -12.76 -31.14 -8.40
CA ILE A 102 -12.58 -29.68 -8.38
C ILE A 102 -13.39 -29.15 -7.19
N GLY A 103 -12.70 -28.76 -6.13
CA GLY A 103 -13.29 -28.35 -4.85
C GLY A 103 -13.55 -26.84 -4.74
N ASN A 104 -14.20 -26.46 -3.63
CA ASN A 104 -14.27 -25.09 -3.10
C ASN A 104 -14.74 -23.98 -4.08
N GLY A 105 -15.51 -24.34 -5.12
CA GLY A 105 -16.01 -23.37 -6.10
C GLY A 105 -15.03 -23.04 -7.23
N GLY A 106 -13.95 -23.81 -7.38
CA GLY A 106 -13.02 -23.69 -8.51
C GLY A 106 -13.74 -23.83 -9.85
N ALA A 107 -13.57 -22.84 -10.73
CA ALA A 107 -14.29 -22.73 -11.99
C ALA A 107 -13.36 -22.20 -13.10
N PRO A 108 -13.65 -22.49 -14.39
CA PRO A 108 -12.90 -21.91 -15.50
C PRO A 108 -12.99 -20.38 -15.50
N THR A 109 -11.87 -19.72 -15.77
CA THR A 109 -11.76 -18.26 -15.97
C THR A 109 -11.04 -17.96 -17.29
N ASP A 110 -10.76 -16.69 -17.59
CA ASP A 110 -10.01 -16.33 -18.79
C ASP A 110 -8.60 -16.95 -18.78
N ALA A 111 -8.12 -17.38 -19.94
CA ALA A 111 -6.79 -17.97 -20.08
C ALA A 111 -5.66 -16.96 -19.75
N GLY A 112 -5.93 -15.65 -19.81
CA GLY A 112 -5.02 -14.57 -19.43
C GLY A 112 -4.89 -14.32 -17.91
N ASP A 113 -5.82 -14.82 -17.09
CA ASP A 113 -5.71 -14.76 -15.62
C ASP A 113 -4.48 -15.57 -15.15
N CYS A 114 -4.23 -16.70 -15.80
CA CYS A 114 -3.02 -17.49 -15.60
C CYS A 114 -1.91 -16.90 -16.48
N ASN A 115 -0.98 -16.17 -15.86
CA ASN A 115 0.05 -15.40 -16.55
C ASN A 115 1.45 -15.48 -15.92
N MET A 116 1.60 -16.07 -14.74
CA MET A 116 2.90 -16.26 -14.09
C MET A 116 3.72 -17.35 -14.79
N LYS A 117 5.04 -17.15 -14.82
CA LYS A 117 5.98 -18.04 -15.50
C LYS A 117 6.40 -19.20 -14.61
N CYS A 118 6.50 -20.39 -15.17
CA CYS A 118 6.98 -21.57 -14.45
C CYS A 118 8.47 -21.37 -14.08
N SER A 119 8.84 -21.59 -12.81
CA SER A 119 10.18 -21.29 -12.28
C SER A 119 11.30 -22.04 -13.00
N GLY A 120 11.04 -23.29 -13.42
CA GLY A 120 11.94 -24.13 -14.22
C GLY A 120 11.79 -23.98 -15.74
N ASN A 121 10.76 -23.29 -16.24
CA ASN A 121 10.61 -23.00 -17.68
C ASN A 121 9.79 -21.73 -17.97
N SER A 122 10.45 -20.61 -18.25
CA SER A 122 9.80 -19.33 -18.56
C SER A 122 9.03 -19.30 -19.90
N ALA A 123 9.17 -20.31 -20.77
CA ALA A 123 8.32 -20.47 -21.94
C ALA A 123 6.88 -20.90 -21.58
N GLU A 124 6.70 -21.51 -20.41
CA GLU A 124 5.43 -22.03 -19.90
C GLU A 124 4.70 -21.03 -18.97
N THR A 125 3.49 -21.39 -18.55
CA THR A 125 2.63 -20.59 -17.68
C THR A 125 2.10 -21.45 -16.54
N CYS A 126 2.45 -21.09 -15.31
CA CYS A 126 2.11 -21.82 -14.08
C CYS A 126 1.20 -20.97 -13.19
N GLY A 127 -0.05 -20.80 -13.64
CA GLY A 127 -1.09 -20.11 -12.88
C GLY A 127 -0.87 -18.61 -12.73
N SER A 128 -1.44 -18.07 -11.65
CA SER A 128 -1.07 -16.79 -11.02
C SER A 128 -1.57 -16.81 -9.57
N GLY A 129 -1.69 -15.69 -8.86
CA GLY A 129 -2.26 -15.68 -7.51
C GLY A 129 -3.76 -16.02 -7.54
N TYR A 130 -4.18 -17.05 -6.79
CA TYR A 130 -5.54 -17.57 -6.75
C TYR A 130 -6.03 -18.12 -8.10
N ARG A 131 -5.11 -18.72 -8.88
CA ARG A 131 -5.31 -19.16 -10.27
C ARG A 131 -4.45 -20.37 -10.65
N LEU A 132 -5.09 -21.49 -10.99
CA LEU A 132 -4.44 -22.73 -11.42
C LEU A 132 -4.40 -22.87 -12.95
N SER A 133 -3.21 -23.06 -13.53
CA SER A 133 -3.08 -23.65 -14.88
C SER A 133 -3.49 -25.12 -14.79
N MET A 134 -4.69 -25.47 -15.26
CA MET A 134 -5.35 -26.75 -14.97
C MET A 134 -5.12 -27.82 -16.06
N TYR A 135 -4.97 -29.07 -15.63
CA TYR A 135 -4.77 -30.27 -16.45
C TYR A 135 -5.55 -31.47 -15.92
N THR A 136 -5.93 -32.42 -16.78
CA THR A 136 -6.61 -33.67 -16.40
C THR A 136 -6.15 -34.86 -17.25
N ASN A 137 -6.26 -36.08 -16.72
CA ASN A 137 -6.11 -37.33 -17.48
C ASN A 137 -7.41 -37.89 -18.06
N GLY A 138 -8.51 -37.12 -18.02
CA GLY A 138 -9.78 -37.49 -18.65
C GLY A 138 -10.51 -38.67 -18.02
N LYS A 139 -9.99 -39.26 -16.94
CA LYS A 139 -10.75 -40.20 -16.11
C LYS A 139 -11.95 -39.46 -15.53
N LYS A 140 -13.13 -40.09 -15.56
CA LYS A 140 -14.31 -39.52 -14.91
C LYS A 140 -14.05 -39.45 -13.38
N PRO A 141 -14.26 -38.28 -12.73
CA PRO A 141 -14.24 -38.19 -11.28
C PRO A 141 -15.16 -39.23 -10.62
N PRO A 142 -14.85 -39.68 -9.39
CA PRO A 142 -15.82 -40.39 -8.57
C PRO A 142 -17.15 -39.61 -8.51
N PRO A 143 -18.31 -40.28 -8.38
CA PRO A 143 -19.55 -39.59 -8.04
C PRO A 143 -19.31 -38.76 -6.78
N ALA A 144 -19.72 -37.48 -6.80
CA ALA A 144 -19.55 -36.60 -5.66
C ALA A 144 -20.22 -37.22 -4.41
N PRO A 145 -19.61 -37.09 -3.21
CA PRO A 145 -20.20 -37.62 -1.99
C PRO A 145 -21.62 -37.08 -1.81
N SER A 146 -22.54 -37.94 -1.37
CA SER A 146 -23.96 -37.61 -1.33
C SER A 146 -24.65 -38.10 -0.06
N ILE A 147 -25.90 -37.68 0.14
CA ILE A 147 -26.77 -38.19 1.21
C ILE A 147 -27.81 -39.11 0.53
N PRO A 148 -27.67 -40.45 0.60
CA PRO A 148 -28.61 -41.38 -0.03
C PRO A 148 -30.04 -41.18 0.51
N ALA A 149 -31.03 -41.05 -0.36
CA ALA A 149 -32.41 -40.81 0.07
C ALA A 149 -32.96 -41.89 1.03
N THR A 150 -32.43 -43.12 0.94
CA THR A 150 -32.75 -44.25 1.82
C THR A 150 -31.53 -45.10 2.11
N VAL A 151 -31.40 -45.56 3.35
CA VAL A 151 -30.39 -46.53 3.81
C VAL A 151 -31.13 -47.71 4.44
N GLY A 152 -31.33 -48.79 3.68
CA GLY A 152 -32.16 -49.93 4.11
C GLY A 152 -33.61 -49.53 4.41
N GLN A 153 -34.04 -49.66 5.68
CA GLN A 153 -35.36 -49.22 6.18
C GLN A 153 -35.31 -47.83 6.86
N TRP A 154 -34.28 -47.04 6.57
CA TRP A 154 -34.14 -45.65 7.02
C TRP A 154 -34.29 -44.69 5.85
N THR A 155 -34.98 -43.57 6.07
CA THR A 155 -35.19 -42.52 5.07
C THR A 155 -34.50 -41.24 5.54
N SER A 156 -33.75 -40.57 4.65
CA SER A 156 -33.05 -39.34 5.03
C SER A 156 -34.05 -38.23 5.32
N LEU A 157 -33.74 -37.41 6.34
CA LEU A 157 -34.42 -36.16 6.63
C LEU A 157 -33.61 -34.93 6.15
N GLY A 158 -32.41 -35.13 5.60
CA GLY A 158 -31.49 -34.08 5.16
C GLY A 158 -30.50 -33.64 6.24
N CYS A 159 -29.95 -32.44 6.07
CA CYS A 159 -28.99 -31.83 6.99
C CYS A 159 -29.70 -31.06 8.10
N TYR A 160 -29.27 -31.25 9.35
CA TYR A 160 -29.77 -30.53 10.54
C TYR A 160 -28.64 -29.77 11.22
N ASN A 161 -28.96 -28.67 11.91
CA ASN A 161 -28.02 -28.09 12.87
C ASN A 161 -27.79 -29.05 14.05
N ASP A 162 -26.61 -28.97 14.65
CA ASP A 162 -26.34 -29.54 15.97
C ASP A 162 -25.53 -28.55 16.83
N SER A 163 -25.20 -28.93 18.07
CA SER A 163 -24.23 -28.24 18.91
C SER A 163 -23.48 -29.22 19.79
N VAL A 164 -22.14 -29.16 19.79
CA VAL A 164 -21.28 -29.90 20.73
C VAL A 164 -21.64 -29.68 22.21
N ASN A 165 -22.24 -28.52 22.53
CA ASN A 165 -22.66 -28.15 23.89
C ASN A 165 -24.11 -28.55 24.22
N ALA A 166 -24.90 -28.92 23.21
CA ALA A 166 -26.34 -29.16 23.35
C ALA A 166 -26.87 -30.13 22.27
N ARG A 167 -26.32 -31.35 22.21
CA ARG A 167 -26.59 -32.36 21.17
C ARG A 167 -28.09 -32.55 20.88
N VAL A 168 -28.46 -32.45 19.60
CA VAL A 168 -29.81 -32.60 19.04
C VAL A 168 -30.26 -34.06 19.03
N LEU A 169 -29.33 -35.00 18.88
CA LEU A 169 -29.51 -36.43 19.08
C LEU A 169 -28.59 -36.88 20.23
N GLY A 170 -29.12 -36.91 21.46
CA GLY A 170 -28.31 -37.00 22.68
C GLY A 170 -27.69 -38.36 23.03
N ILE A 171 -27.72 -39.38 22.15
CA ILE A 171 -27.20 -40.72 22.44
C ILE A 171 -26.15 -41.12 21.41
N THR A 172 -24.86 -40.99 21.73
CA THR A 172 -23.76 -41.44 20.86
C THR A 172 -23.79 -42.95 20.65
N ALA A 173 -23.51 -43.40 19.42
CA ALA A 173 -23.30 -44.80 19.08
C ALA A 173 -21.97 -44.98 18.34
N ASN A 174 -21.24 -46.03 18.67
CA ASN A 174 -19.87 -46.27 18.16
C ASN A 174 -19.84 -47.54 17.28
N PRO A 175 -20.17 -47.45 15.98
CA PRO A 175 -20.17 -48.60 15.10
C PRO A 175 -18.75 -49.16 14.87
N SER A 176 -18.61 -50.48 14.93
CA SER A 176 -17.34 -51.17 14.70
C SER A 176 -16.93 -51.12 13.23
N GLY A 177 -15.82 -50.45 12.93
CA GLY A 177 -15.31 -50.25 11.57
C GLY A 177 -15.30 -48.79 11.08
N GLY A 178 -15.77 -47.85 11.92
CA GLY A 178 -15.94 -46.45 11.56
C GLY A 178 -17.36 -46.13 11.10
N VAL A 179 -17.65 -44.83 10.95
CA VAL A 179 -18.99 -44.36 10.59
C VAL A 179 -19.18 -44.30 9.07
N SER A 180 -20.25 -44.95 8.61
CA SER A 180 -20.98 -44.69 7.37
C SER A 180 -22.45 -44.52 7.71
N LEU A 181 -23.30 -44.21 6.74
CA LEU A 181 -24.71 -44.03 6.99
C LEU A 181 -25.40 -45.38 7.30
N GLU A 182 -24.95 -46.49 6.71
CA GLU A 182 -25.39 -47.86 7.06
C GLU A 182 -24.99 -48.23 8.49
N SER A 183 -23.74 -47.96 8.88
CA SER A 183 -23.22 -48.41 10.17
C SER A 183 -23.83 -47.61 11.32
N CYS A 184 -24.04 -46.30 11.12
CA CYS A 184 -24.73 -45.45 12.09
C CYS A 184 -26.22 -45.79 12.23
N THR A 185 -26.97 -45.90 11.12
CA THR A 185 -28.39 -46.31 11.15
C THR A 185 -28.56 -47.69 11.79
N SER A 186 -27.71 -48.66 11.45
CA SER A 186 -27.74 -50.02 12.03
C SER A 186 -27.44 -50.02 13.53
N ALA A 187 -26.49 -49.21 13.99
CA ALA A 187 -26.17 -49.07 15.41
C ALA A 187 -27.38 -48.50 16.18
N CYS A 188 -27.96 -47.39 15.71
CA CYS A 188 -29.16 -46.79 16.32
C CYS A 188 -30.36 -47.74 16.30
N GLN A 189 -30.53 -48.53 15.23
CA GLN A 189 -31.56 -49.57 15.16
C GLN A 189 -31.36 -50.66 16.22
N SER A 190 -30.13 -51.13 16.42
CA SER A 190 -29.80 -52.15 17.42
C SER A 190 -30.04 -51.68 18.85
N MET A 191 -29.92 -50.36 19.08
CA MET A 191 -30.18 -49.68 20.35
C MET A 191 -31.65 -49.26 20.53
N GLY A 192 -32.53 -49.55 19.55
CA GLY A 192 -33.98 -49.31 19.64
C GLY A 192 -34.42 -47.86 19.36
N PHE A 193 -33.56 -47.05 18.75
CA PHE A 193 -33.85 -45.66 18.39
C PHE A 193 -34.48 -45.54 16.98
N LYS A 194 -35.21 -44.44 16.76
CA LYS A 194 -35.91 -44.14 15.49
C LYS A 194 -35.23 -43.08 14.63
N LEU A 195 -34.36 -42.27 15.22
CA LEU A 195 -33.52 -41.29 14.56
C LEU A 195 -32.06 -41.70 14.68
N SER A 196 -31.30 -41.49 13.62
CA SER A 196 -29.84 -41.49 13.62
C SER A 196 -29.34 -40.22 12.94
N GLY A 197 -28.16 -39.74 13.32
CA GLY A 197 -27.47 -38.66 12.66
C GLY A 197 -25.97 -38.90 12.68
N ALA A 198 -25.32 -38.76 11.54
CA ALA A 198 -23.87 -38.82 11.44
C ALA A 198 -23.29 -37.40 11.32
N GLU A 199 -22.18 -37.14 11.97
CA GLU A 199 -21.53 -35.82 12.05
C GLU A 199 -20.01 -35.94 11.95
N TYR A 200 -19.36 -34.84 11.56
CA TYR A 200 -17.90 -34.65 11.58
C TYR A 200 -17.09 -35.78 10.91
N ALA A 201 -17.64 -36.40 9.86
CA ALA A 201 -17.12 -37.59 9.17
C ALA A 201 -17.14 -38.90 9.99
N ASP A 202 -16.79 -38.90 11.28
CA ASP A 202 -16.63 -40.11 12.10
C ASP A 202 -17.49 -40.22 13.37
N GLU A 203 -18.37 -39.25 13.66
CA GLU A 203 -19.29 -39.30 14.80
C GLU A 203 -20.68 -39.85 14.40
N CYS A 204 -21.34 -40.56 15.33
CA CYS A 204 -22.70 -41.08 15.14
C CYS A 204 -23.56 -40.93 16.40
N TYR A 205 -24.79 -40.46 16.20
CA TYR A 205 -25.74 -40.11 17.24
C TYR A 205 -27.13 -40.69 16.96
N CYS A 206 -27.88 -40.99 18.02
CA CYS A 206 -29.19 -41.64 17.98
C CYS A 206 -30.23 -40.87 18.82
N GLY A 207 -31.52 -41.06 18.50
CA GLY A 207 -32.61 -40.50 19.30
C GLY A 207 -33.99 -41.04 18.93
N ASN A 208 -35.01 -40.59 19.66
CA ASN A 208 -36.42 -40.84 19.36
C ASN A 208 -37.21 -39.55 19.05
N SER A 209 -36.55 -38.39 19.19
CA SER A 209 -37.04 -37.05 18.93
C SER A 209 -35.83 -36.11 18.85
N PHE A 210 -35.93 -35.01 18.13
CA PHE A 210 -34.93 -33.93 18.19
C PHE A 210 -34.99 -33.20 19.54
N ALA A 211 -33.84 -32.90 20.10
CA ALA A 211 -33.68 -32.02 21.27
C ALA A 211 -33.15 -30.63 20.85
N ASN A 212 -33.03 -29.72 21.83
CA ASN A 212 -32.15 -28.55 21.78
C ASN A 212 -32.28 -27.62 20.55
N GLY A 213 -33.47 -27.54 19.94
CA GLY A 213 -33.73 -26.67 18.79
C GLY A 213 -33.27 -27.23 17.44
N GLY A 214 -33.01 -28.54 17.35
CA GLY A 214 -32.65 -29.21 16.09
C GLY A 214 -33.70 -29.05 14.99
N ALA A 215 -33.28 -28.47 13.87
CA ALA A 215 -34.09 -28.11 12.72
C ALA A 215 -33.30 -28.31 11.40
N PRO A 216 -33.98 -28.46 10.25
CA PRO A 216 -33.32 -28.55 8.96
C PRO A 216 -32.51 -27.28 8.62
N THR A 217 -31.32 -27.46 8.08
CA THR A 217 -30.47 -26.39 7.51
C THR A 217 -30.20 -26.66 6.03
N GLN A 218 -29.36 -25.85 5.39
CA GLN A 218 -28.96 -26.07 3.99
C GLN A 218 -28.22 -27.41 3.84
N LEU A 219 -28.53 -28.16 2.78
CA LEU A 219 -27.95 -29.48 2.54
C LEU A 219 -26.42 -29.42 2.34
N SER A 220 -25.92 -28.27 1.87
CA SER A 220 -24.52 -27.92 1.70
C SER A 220 -23.72 -27.78 3.00
N ASP A 221 -24.39 -27.65 4.15
CA ASP A 221 -23.70 -27.58 5.45
C ASP A 221 -23.16 -28.96 5.89
N CYS A 222 -23.79 -30.04 5.43
CA CYS A 222 -23.38 -31.42 5.70
C CYS A 222 -22.39 -31.89 4.61
N ASN A 223 -21.19 -31.32 4.61
CA ASN A 223 -20.21 -31.41 3.53
C ASN A 223 -19.03 -32.35 3.78
N MET A 224 -18.94 -33.03 4.93
CA MET A 224 -17.81 -33.90 5.25
C MET A 224 -18.07 -35.37 4.86
N PRO A 225 -17.20 -36.01 4.05
CA PRO A 225 -17.38 -37.41 3.66
C PRO A 225 -17.26 -38.38 4.85
N CYS A 226 -18.04 -39.45 4.86
CA CYS A 226 -18.00 -40.44 5.95
C CYS A 226 -16.66 -41.17 6.04
N ALA A 227 -16.11 -41.30 7.25
CA ALA A 227 -14.79 -41.88 7.49
C ALA A 227 -14.66 -43.36 7.07
N ALA A 228 -15.76 -44.13 7.10
CA ALA A 228 -15.80 -45.50 6.58
C ALA A 228 -16.36 -45.60 5.13
N ASN A 229 -16.90 -44.52 4.56
CA ASN A 229 -17.43 -44.49 3.20
C ASN A 229 -17.37 -43.08 2.57
N ALA A 230 -16.25 -42.75 1.93
CA ALA A 230 -16.06 -41.43 1.31
C ALA A 230 -17.00 -41.12 0.12
N GLY A 231 -17.89 -42.03 -0.29
CA GLY A 231 -18.98 -41.77 -1.23
C GLY A 231 -20.24 -41.15 -0.60
N GLU A 232 -20.27 -41.03 0.73
CA GLU A 232 -21.40 -40.54 1.52
C GLU A 232 -21.00 -39.33 2.37
N LEU A 233 -21.97 -38.50 2.75
CA LEU A 233 -21.77 -37.31 3.58
C LEU A 233 -22.27 -37.53 5.02
N CYS A 234 -21.35 -37.57 5.97
CA CYS A 234 -21.61 -37.74 7.40
C CYS A 234 -21.51 -36.38 8.11
N GLY A 235 -22.46 -35.50 7.81
CA GLY A 235 -22.61 -34.22 8.45
C GLY A 235 -21.49 -33.22 8.16
N GLY A 236 -21.18 -32.40 9.15
CA GLY A 236 -20.17 -31.34 9.09
C GLY A 236 -19.97 -30.71 10.46
N PRO A 237 -19.23 -29.60 10.60
CA PRO A 237 -19.01 -28.96 11.90
C PRO A 237 -20.32 -28.40 12.50
N ASN A 238 -20.80 -28.98 13.60
CA ASN A 238 -22.11 -28.67 14.22
C ASN A 238 -23.29 -28.93 13.26
N ARG A 239 -23.25 -30.08 12.54
CA ARG A 239 -24.18 -30.46 11.47
C ARG A 239 -24.38 -31.98 11.36
N LEU A 240 -25.61 -32.44 11.51
CA LEU A 240 -25.98 -33.86 11.41
C LEU A 240 -26.60 -34.19 10.04
N THR A 241 -26.09 -35.20 9.35
CA THR A 241 -26.84 -35.89 8.29
C THR A 241 -27.83 -36.84 8.95
N VAL A 242 -29.13 -36.51 8.94
CA VAL A 242 -30.15 -37.23 9.73
C VAL A 242 -30.95 -38.25 8.90
N TYR A 243 -31.26 -39.39 9.53
CA TYR A 243 -32.18 -40.41 9.03
C TYR A 243 -33.25 -40.77 10.06
N ASN A 244 -34.43 -41.16 9.57
CA ASN A 244 -35.54 -41.70 10.37
C ASN A 244 -35.93 -43.11 9.91
N PHE A 245 -36.16 -44.02 10.85
CA PHE A 245 -36.60 -45.39 10.60
C PHE A 245 -38.06 -45.46 10.14
N THR A 246 -38.31 -46.19 9.05
CA THR A 246 -39.65 -46.36 8.44
C THR A 246 -40.14 -47.82 8.45
N GLY A 247 -39.39 -48.75 9.03
CA GLY A 247 -39.78 -50.15 9.20
C GLY A 247 -40.86 -50.39 10.27
N SER A 248 -41.63 -51.46 10.12
CA SER A 248 -42.54 -51.94 11.16
C SER A 248 -41.77 -52.73 12.23
N ALA A 249 -41.86 -52.31 13.49
CA ALA A 249 -41.05 -52.86 14.58
C ALA A 249 -41.40 -54.32 14.93
N THR A 250 -40.43 -55.22 14.83
CA THR A 250 -40.49 -56.54 15.46
C THR A 250 -40.17 -56.42 16.95
N THR A 251 -41.16 -56.69 17.80
CA THR A 251 -41.07 -56.56 19.26
C THR A 251 -40.40 -57.76 19.93
N THR A 252 -39.31 -57.54 20.66
CA THR A 252 -38.76 -58.48 21.66
C THR A 252 -38.51 -57.76 22.98
N SER A 253 -39.52 -57.77 23.86
CA SER A 253 -39.45 -57.08 25.16
C SER A 253 -38.72 -57.88 26.24
N PRO A 254 -37.88 -57.25 27.08
CA PRO A 254 -37.67 -57.67 28.46
C PRO A 254 -38.89 -57.33 29.34
N PRO A 255 -39.11 -58.00 30.49
CA PRO A 255 -40.30 -57.79 31.32
C PRO A 255 -40.20 -56.55 32.22
N GLY A 256 -41.35 -55.99 32.61
CA GLY A 256 -41.45 -54.89 33.59
C GLY A 256 -42.30 -55.25 34.80
N GLY A 257 -42.75 -54.22 35.54
CA GLY A 257 -43.64 -54.35 36.69
C GLY A 257 -42.91 -54.23 38.04
N GLY A 258 -43.48 -53.43 38.95
CA GLY A 258 -42.89 -53.18 40.27
C GLY A 258 -43.61 -53.88 41.42
N SER A 259 -42.93 -53.91 42.58
CA SER A 259 -43.49 -54.01 43.92
C SER A 259 -44.18 -55.32 44.38
N SER A 260 -43.37 -56.12 45.10
CA SER A 260 -43.54 -56.41 46.55
C SER A 260 -44.11 -57.76 47.05
N SER A 261 -43.80 -58.04 48.33
CA SER A 261 -44.35 -59.05 49.25
C SER A 261 -43.83 -60.52 49.22
N SER A 262 -42.77 -60.73 50.02
CA SER A 262 -42.64 -61.74 51.09
C SER A 262 -42.77 -63.28 50.86
N SER A 263 -41.64 -63.94 51.19
CA SER A 263 -41.51 -65.12 52.10
C SER A 263 -41.48 -66.57 51.55
N SER A 264 -40.44 -67.29 52.00
CA SER A 264 -40.35 -68.75 52.27
C SER A 264 -40.53 -69.76 51.11
N SER A 265 -39.80 -70.88 51.00
CA SER A 265 -38.58 -71.46 51.66
C SER A 265 -38.23 -72.78 50.92
N VAL A 266 -37.18 -73.60 51.14
CA VAL A 266 -36.09 -73.68 52.14
C VAL A 266 -34.92 -74.52 51.57
N SER A 267 -33.65 -74.29 52.00
CA SER A 267 -32.47 -75.20 51.88
C SER A 267 -31.98 -75.60 50.47
N SER A 268 -30.72 -76.01 50.21
CA SER A 268 -29.40 -75.92 50.88
C SER A 268 -28.32 -76.33 49.83
N THR A 269 -26.99 -76.13 49.93
CA THR A 269 -26.06 -75.84 51.04
C THR A 269 -24.71 -75.33 50.47
N THR A 270 -23.91 -74.57 51.25
CA THR A 270 -22.41 -74.42 51.14
C THR A 270 -21.80 -73.82 49.84
N SER A 271 -20.78 -72.92 49.86
CA SER A 271 -19.87 -72.48 50.94
C SER A 271 -19.44 -71.00 50.85
N SER A 272 -19.29 -70.37 52.03
CA SER A 272 -18.28 -69.38 52.45
C SER A 272 -17.92 -68.13 51.61
N THR A 273 -18.24 -66.95 52.17
CA THR A 273 -17.33 -65.82 52.54
C THR A 273 -16.40 -65.23 51.45
N SER A 274 -16.28 -63.91 51.26
CA SER A 274 -16.31 -62.82 52.26
C SER A 274 -16.83 -61.48 51.70
N SER A 275 -17.28 -60.59 52.58
CA SER A 275 -17.76 -59.24 52.26
C SER A 275 -16.77 -58.14 52.68
N SER A 276 -16.87 -56.99 52.02
CA SER A 276 -16.48 -55.68 52.54
C SER A 276 -17.48 -54.62 52.06
N THR A 277 -17.57 -53.49 52.77
CA THR A 277 -18.72 -52.55 52.71
C THR A 277 -18.48 -51.31 51.86
N ALA A 278 -19.58 -50.67 51.44
CA ALA A 278 -19.59 -49.47 50.61
C ALA A 278 -19.32 -48.16 51.38
N SER A 279 -19.10 -47.09 50.62
CA SER A 279 -19.06 -45.68 51.07
C SER A 279 -19.95 -44.82 50.15
N SER A 280 -20.56 -43.77 50.69
CA SER A 280 -21.45 -42.85 49.96
C SER A 280 -20.68 -41.78 49.15
N PRO A 281 -21.28 -41.19 48.10
CA PRO A 281 -20.65 -40.12 47.34
C PRO A 281 -20.66 -38.78 48.09
N THR A 282 -19.57 -38.03 47.97
CA THR A 282 -19.45 -36.61 48.36
C THR A 282 -20.08 -35.72 47.29
N GLY A 283 -20.72 -34.61 47.69
CA GLY A 283 -21.20 -33.62 46.72
C GLY A 283 -20.07 -32.75 46.15
N THR A 284 -20.24 -32.23 44.93
CA THR A 284 -19.39 -31.16 44.38
C THR A 284 -19.51 -29.90 45.24
N GLY A 285 -18.38 -29.25 45.52
CA GLY A 285 -18.32 -28.09 46.40
C GLY A 285 -17.43 -26.96 45.88
N VAL A 286 -17.73 -25.74 46.33
CA VAL A 286 -16.87 -24.57 46.18
C VAL A 286 -15.59 -24.77 46.98
N VAL A 287 -14.44 -24.48 46.37
CA VAL A 287 -13.13 -24.66 46.98
C VAL A 287 -12.80 -23.46 47.86
N THR A 288 -12.46 -23.72 49.12
CA THR A 288 -12.24 -22.67 50.15
C THR A 288 -10.87 -22.80 50.84
N SER A 289 -10.03 -23.74 50.39
CA SER A 289 -8.69 -24.00 50.92
C SER A 289 -7.80 -24.59 49.83
N GLY A 290 -6.48 -24.41 49.92
CA GLY A 290 -5.51 -24.87 48.92
C GLY A 290 -5.21 -23.84 47.82
N LEU A 291 -5.98 -22.75 47.75
CA LEU A 291 -5.73 -21.63 46.85
C LEU A 291 -4.46 -20.84 47.24
N PRO A 292 -3.81 -20.13 46.29
CA PRO A 292 -2.73 -19.19 46.59
C PRO A 292 -3.17 -18.10 47.58
N SER A 293 -2.22 -17.54 48.34
CA SER A 293 -2.53 -16.56 49.39
C SER A 293 -3.32 -15.35 48.86
N GLY A 294 -4.39 -14.99 49.56
CA GLY A 294 -5.31 -13.91 49.18
C GLY A 294 -6.50 -14.35 48.31
N TRP A 295 -6.40 -15.46 47.59
CA TRP A 295 -7.47 -15.94 46.72
C TRP A 295 -8.62 -16.60 47.47
N LYS A 296 -9.84 -16.31 47.04
CA LYS A 296 -11.12 -16.77 47.59
C LYS A 296 -12.14 -16.94 46.46
N TYR A 297 -13.20 -17.71 46.71
CA TYR A 297 -14.39 -17.68 45.86
C TYR A 297 -15.07 -16.30 45.91
N GLY A 298 -15.58 -15.85 44.78
CA GLY A 298 -16.42 -14.66 44.66
C GLY A 298 -17.89 -15.04 44.70
N ALA A 299 -18.37 -15.58 43.57
CA ALA A 299 -19.72 -16.10 43.37
C ALA A 299 -19.76 -16.95 42.08
N CYS A 300 -20.88 -17.63 41.83
CA CYS A 300 -21.24 -18.07 40.49
C CYS A 300 -21.71 -16.87 39.64
N TYR A 301 -21.25 -16.77 38.39
CA TYR A 301 -21.69 -15.73 37.44
C TYR A 301 -22.36 -16.34 36.22
N VAL A 302 -23.36 -15.63 35.67
CA VAL A 302 -23.92 -15.93 34.34
C VAL A 302 -22.94 -15.43 33.31
N ASP A 303 -22.42 -16.33 32.48
CA ASP A 303 -21.65 -15.95 31.30
C ASP A 303 -22.58 -15.74 30.09
N ASN A 304 -22.11 -14.98 29.10
CA ASN A 304 -22.86 -14.64 27.88
C ASN A 304 -24.23 -13.97 28.13
N ALA A 305 -24.46 -13.38 29.31
CA ALA A 305 -25.68 -12.62 29.63
C ALA A 305 -25.84 -11.39 28.71
N HIS A 306 -24.73 -10.70 28.44
CA HIS A 306 -24.60 -9.60 27.49
C HIS A 306 -23.29 -9.70 26.70
N GLY A 307 -22.84 -10.94 26.43
CA GLY A 307 -21.49 -11.27 25.94
C GLY A 307 -20.60 -11.91 27.01
N ARG A 308 -19.44 -12.44 26.59
CA ARG A 308 -18.49 -13.18 27.43
C ARG A 308 -17.92 -12.26 28.52
N ILE A 309 -17.90 -12.69 29.79
CA ILE A 309 -17.51 -11.79 30.91
C ILE A 309 -16.01 -11.77 31.25
N PHE A 310 -15.17 -12.53 30.53
CA PHE A 310 -13.71 -12.51 30.59
C PHE A 310 -13.10 -12.29 29.19
N GLN A 311 -11.99 -11.55 29.13
CA GLN A 311 -11.25 -11.31 27.87
C GLN A 311 -10.24 -12.42 27.52
N THR A 312 -9.71 -13.17 28.51
CA THR A 312 -8.65 -14.17 28.28
C THR A 312 -9.12 -15.57 28.66
N GLN A 313 -9.12 -16.49 27.69
CA GLN A 313 -9.26 -17.93 27.92
C GLN A 313 -7.87 -18.61 27.88
N ILE A 314 -7.60 -19.47 28.86
CA ILE A 314 -6.45 -20.38 28.90
C ILE A 314 -6.84 -21.66 28.15
N PRO A 315 -5.94 -22.29 27.37
CA PRO A 315 -6.22 -23.54 26.67
C PRO A 315 -6.85 -24.62 27.57
N ASP A 316 -7.97 -25.18 27.11
CA ASP A 316 -8.81 -26.09 27.88
C ASP A 316 -8.04 -27.34 28.36
N SER A 317 -8.33 -27.76 29.59
CA SER A 317 -7.62 -28.87 30.24
C SER A 317 -8.57 -29.93 30.77
N ASN A 318 -8.48 -31.14 30.21
CA ASN A 318 -9.16 -32.33 30.72
C ASN A 318 -8.75 -32.69 32.17
N THR A 319 -7.68 -32.09 32.69
CA THR A 319 -7.20 -32.26 34.07
C THR A 319 -7.36 -31.00 34.93
N LEU A 320 -8.23 -30.05 34.55
CA LEU A 320 -8.44 -28.81 35.30
C LEU A 320 -8.93 -29.07 36.72
N THR A 321 -8.31 -28.41 37.71
CA THR A 321 -8.82 -28.22 39.07
C THR A 321 -8.99 -26.72 39.35
N VAL A 322 -9.69 -26.37 40.43
CA VAL A 322 -9.80 -24.96 40.83
C VAL A 322 -8.41 -24.37 41.10
N GLU A 323 -7.55 -25.10 41.83
CA GLU A 323 -6.23 -24.58 42.19
C GLU A 323 -5.34 -24.42 40.94
N SER A 324 -5.47 -25.29 39.93
CA SER A 324 -4.67 -25.18 38.69
C SER A 324 -5.04 -23.95 37.86
N CYS A 325 -6.33 -23.62 37.72
CA CYS A 325 -6.75 -22.41 37.00
C CYS A 325 -6.31 -21.14 37.77
N VAL A 326 -6.60 -21.08 39.07
CA VAL A 326 -6.22 -19.94 39.93
C VAL A 326 -4.71 -19.73 39.96
N HIS A 327 -3.91 -20.79 40.04
CA HIS A 327 -2.45 -20.69 39.98
C HIS A 327 -1.96 -20.21 38.61
N THR A 328 -2.61 -20.61 37.52
CA THR A 328 -2.26 -20.17 36.15
C THR A 328 -2.57 -18.69 35.94
N CYS A 329 -3.75 -18.22 36.33
CA CYS A 329 -4.11 -16.80 36.27
C CYS A 329 -3.22 -15.95 37.18
N ALA A 330 -2.98 -16.37 38.42
CA ALA A 330 -2.07 -15.68 39.35
C ALA A 330 -0.62 -15.65 38.82
N GLY A 331 -0.15 -16.72 38.18
CA GLY A 331 1.18 -16.79 37.56
C GLY A 331 1.35 -15.87 36.35
N GLN A 332 0.25 -15.51 35.68
CA GLN A 332 0.20 -14.49 34.61
C GLN A 332 -0.10 -13.08 35.14
N GLY A 333 -0.24 -12.90 36.46
CA GLY A 333 -0.47 -11.60 37.11
C GLY A 333 -1.93 -11.15 37.20
N PHE A 334 -2.89 -11.98 36.80
CA PHE A 334 -4.32 -11.67 36.88
C PHE A 334 -4.85 -11.76 38.32
N SER A 335 -5.83 -10.91 38.66
CA SER A 335 -6.48 -10.87 39.98
C SER A 335 -7.79 -11.67 40.08
N ILE A 336 -8.32 -12.14 38.96
CA ILE A 336 -9.56 -12.93 38.83
C ILE A 336 -9.31 -14.17 37.95
N ALA A 337 -9.93 -15.28 38.33
CA ALA A 337 -9.99 -16.52 37.57
C ALA A 337 -11.44 -17.01 37.51
N GLY A 338 -11.88 -17.49 36.35
CA GLY A 338 -13.21 -18.07 36.13
C GLY A 338 -13.10 -19.46 35.53
N MET A 339 -13.93 -20.40 35.98
CA MET A 339 -13.91 -21.78 35.47
C MET A 339 -15.28 -22.15 34.94
N GLU A 340 -15.32 -22.67 33.72
CA GLU A 340 -16.54 -23.09 33.00
C GLU A 340 -16.42 -24.54 32.54
N TYR A 341 -17.58 -25.18 32.35
CA TYR A 341 -17.75 -26.40 31.55
C TYR A 341 -16.76 -27.54 31.88
N SER A 342 -16.46 -27.76 33.17
CA SER A 342 -15.51 -28.76 33.71
C SER A 342 -14.02 -28.54 33.39
N VAL A 343 -13.68 -28.03 32.20
CA VAL A 343 -12.31 -28.04 31.64
C VAL A 343 -11.77 -26.67 31.22
N GLN A 344 -12.61 -25.63 31.19
CA GLN A 344 -12.25 -24.31 30.67
C GLN A 344 -11.82 -23.38 31.80
N CYS A 345 -10.78 -22.59 31.55
CA CYS A 345 -10.18 -21.66 32.51
C CYS A 345 -10.05 -20.28 31.87
N PHE A 346 -10.49 -19.25 32.57
CA PHE A 346 -10.51 -17.86 32.13
C PHE A 346 -9.78 -17.00 33.15
N CYS A 347 -9.06 -15.98 32.69
CA CYS A 347 -8.33 -15.06 33.53
C CYS A 347 -8.69 -13.61 33.21
N GLY A 348 -8.61 -12.73 34.20
CA GLY A 348 -8.88 -11.30 34.04
C GLY A 348 -8.53 -10.50 35.28
N ASN A 349 -8.59 -9.18 35.19
CA ASN A 349 -8.47 -8.30 36.35
C ASN A 349 -9.82 -7.69 36.79
N GLU A 350 -10.80 -7.71 35.88
CA GLU A 350 -12.16 -7.22 36.04
C GLU A 350 -13.09 -8.15 35.25
N LEU A 351 -14.39 -8.14 35.56
CA LEU A 351 -15.42 -8.81 34.76
C LEU A 351 -16.08 -7.79 33.82
N ILE A 352 -16.19 -8.14 32.54
CA ILE A 352 -16.77 -7.24 31.51
C ILE A 352 -18.25 -7.54 31.25
N ASN A 353 -18.87 -6.84 30.29
CA ASN A 353 -20.20 -7.16 29.77
C ASN A 353 -21.33 -7.22 30.82
N GLY A 354 -21.30 -6.33 31.82
CA GLY A 354 -22.37 -6.21 32.81
C GLY A 354 -22.56 -7.43 33.70
N ALA A 355 -21.48 -8.17 34.00
CA ALA A 355 -21.50 -9.48 34.63
C ALA A 355 -22.44 -9.60 35.85
N VAL A 356 -23.46 -10.47 35.74
CA VAL A 356 -24.45 -10.75 36.79
C VAL A 356 -24.21 -12.08 37.50
N THR A 357 -24.47 -12.13 38.80
CA THR A 357 -24.34 -13.34 39.62
C THR A 357 -25.50 -14.32 39.41
N ALA A 358 -25.20 -15.61 39.36
CA ALA A 358 -26.15 -16.72 39.38
C ALA A 358 -26.19 -17.38 40.77
N PRO A 359 -27.17 -18.26 41.07
CA PRO A 359 -27.10 -19.14 42.24
C PRO A 359 -25.89 -20.09 42.14
N ASP A 360 -25.16 -20.30 43.23
CA ASP A 360 -23.95 -21.15 43.23
C ASP A 360 -24.22 -22.61 42.78
N THR A 361 -25.46 -23.08 42.88
CA THR A 361 -25.90 -24.39 42.35
C THR A 361 -25.78 -24.51 40.84
N ASP A 362 -25.88 -23.39 40.11
CA ASP A 362 -25.74 -23.38 38.65
C ASP A 362 -24.28 -23.62 38.22
N CYS A 363 -23.31 -23.34 39.12
CA CYS A 363 -21.89 -23.60 38.94
C CYS A 363 -21.44 -24.97 39.47
N GLY A 364 -22.36 -25.91 39.69
CA GLY A 364 -22.10 -27.21 40.34
C GLY A 364 -21.40 -28.28 39.48
N MET A 365 -20.94 -27.97 38.26
CA MET A 365 -20.34 -28.95 37.36
C MET A 365 -18.95 -29.42 37.87
N PRO A 366 -18.66 -30.73 37.87
CA PRO A 366 -17.39 -31.24 38.39
C PRO A 366 -16.17 -30.79 37.58
N CYS A 367 -15.10 -30.32 38.24
CA CYS A 367 -13.81 -30.07 37.59
C CYS A 367 -13.21 -31.36 37.01
N GLY A 368 -12.71 -31.31 35.76
CA GLY A 368 -12.25 -32.49 35.02
C GLY A 368 -11.10 -33.27 35.69
N GLY A 369 -10.16 -32.56 36.32
CA GLY A 369 -9.08 -33.16 37.11
C GLY A 369 -9.47 -33.56 38.54
N LYS A 370 -10.61 -33.10 39.07
CA LYS A 370 -10.96 -33.26 40.48
C LYS A 370 -12.48 -33.14 40.71
N ALA A 371 -13.20 -34.22 40.45
CA ALA A 371 -14.67 -34.27 40.42
C ALA A 371 -15.42 -33.97 41.76
N SER A 372 -14.71 -33.61 42.83
CA SER A 372 -15.30 -33.05 44.06
C SER A 372 -15.45 -31.52 44.04
N GLU A 373 -14.94 -30.85 43.02
CA GLU A 373 -14.88 -29.38 42.92
C GLU A 373 -15.83 -28.81 41.87
N ALA A 374 -16.30 -27.59 42.11
CA ALA A 374 -17.24 -26.85 41.25
C ALA A 374 -16.51 -25.97 40.21
N CYS A 375 -16.39 -26.43 38.97
CA CYS A 375 -15.87 -25.70 37.81
C CYS A 375 -17.00 -25.23 36.87
N GLY A 376 -17.90 -24.41 37.41
CA GLY A 376 -18.91 -23.71 36.63
C GLY A 376 -20.01 -24.61 36.08
N GLY A 377 -20.43 -24.35 34.85
CA GLY A 377 -21.49 -25.06 34.14
C GLY A 377 -21.76 -24.37 32.79
N PRO A 378 -22.80 -24.78 32.04
CA PRO A 378 -23.10 -24.18 30.74
C PRO A 378 -23.54 -22.70 30.88
N ASN A 379 -22.76 -21.76 30.34
CA ASN A 379 -22.92 -20.31 30.55
C ASN A 379 -22.87 -19.92 32.04
N ARG A 380 -21.96 -20.56 32.80
CA ARG A 380 -21.82 -20.40 34.26
C ARG A 380 -20.37 -20.49 34.71
N LEU A 381 -19.84 -19.39 35.21
CA LEU A 381 -18.45 -19.29 35.67
C LEU A 381 -18.38 -19.38 37.20
N SER A 382 -17.64 -20.36 37.71
CA SER A 382 -17.15 -20.35 39.09
C SER A 382 -16.03 -19.31 39.19
N VAL A 383 -16.32 -18.12 39.74
CA VAL A 383 -15.33 -17.03 39.79
C VAL A 383 -14.62 -16.97 41.14
N TYR A 384 -13.29 -16.88 41.09
CA TYR A 384 -12.38 -16.71 42.22
C TYR A 384 -11.54 -15.44 42.02
N SER A 385 -11.14 -14.77 43.10
CA SER A 385 -10.31 -13.56 43.03
C SER A 385 -9.41 -13.39 44.26
N SER A 386 -8.28 -12.71 44.07
CA SER A 386 -7.37 -12.26 45.12
C SER A 386 -7.79 -10.96 45.82
N GLY A 387 -8.85 -10.29 45.34
CA GLY A 387 -9.26 -8.96 45.82
C GLY A 387 -10.78 -8.76 45.92
N PRO A 388 -11.25 -7.51 45.83
CA PRO A 388 -12.60 -7.19 45.38
C PRO A 388 -12.73 -7.50 43.89
N ILE A 389 -13.88 -8.01 43.46
CA ILE A 389 -14.20 -8.18 42.03
C ILE A 389 -14.79 -6.87 41.51
N THR A 390 -14.13 -6.22 40.55
CA THR A 390 -14.77 -5.19 39.73
C THR A 390 -15.61 -5.86 38.66
N ALA A 391 -16.86 -5.43 38.50
CA ALA A 391 -17.69 -5.76 37.34
C ALA A 391 -18.03 -4.46 36.61
N LEU A 392 -17.67 -4.39 35.34
CA LEU A 392 -17.93 -3.27 34.46
C LEU A 392 -19.37 -3.31 33.93
N PRO A 393 -19.96 -2.16 33.53
CA PRO A 393 -21.28 -2.11 32.91
C PRO A 393 -21.35 -2.92 31.59
N VAL A 394 -22.56 -3.06 31.04
CA VAL A 394 -22.72 -3.46 29.63
C VAL A 394 -22.13 -2.35 28.74
N PRO A 395 -21.28 -2.67 27.75
CA PRO A 395 -20.72 -1.69 26.82
C PRO A 395 -21.78 -0.82 26.11
N SER A 396 -21.41 0.41 25.78
CA SER A 396 -22.29 1.35 25.06
C SER A 396 -21.51 2.29 24.14
N ALA A 397 -22.17 2.99 23.22
CA ALA A 397 -21.46 3.87 22.27
C ALA A 397 -20.82 5.06 23.01
N GLN A 398 -19.54 5.35 22.72
CA GLN A 398 -18.86 6.52 23.31
C GLN A 398 -19.42 7.81 22.67
N THR A 399 -20.48 8.35 23.26
CA THR A 399 -21.19 9.54 22.77
C THR A 399 -20.68 10.85 23.37
N THR A 400 -19.83 10.79 24.41
CA THR A 400 -19.24 11.95 25.08
C THR A 400 -17.79 11.67 25.47
N GLY A 401 -16.99 12.71 25.73
CA GLY A 401 -15.55 12.58 26.01
C GLY A 401 -14.69 12.23 24.79
N LEU A 402 -15.25 12.30 23.58
CA LEU A 402 -14.52 12.10 22.33
C LEU A 402 -13.47 13.21 22.11
N PRO A 403 -12.33 12.91 21.45
CA PRO A 403 -11.30 13.91 21.17
C PRO A 403 -11.77 14.96 20.14
N GLY A 404 -11.26 16.19 20.25
CA GLY A 404 -11.51 17.27 19.28
C GLY A 404 -12.99 17.56 19.04
N ASN A 405 -13.40 17.58 17.76
CA ASN A 405 -14.79 17.74 17.32
C ASN A 405 -15.42 16.42 16.82
N TRP A 406 -14.90 15.25 17.23
CA TRP A 406 -15.49 13.97 16.84
C TRP A 406 -16.87 13.77 17.47
N LYS A 407 -17.78 13.16 16.72
CA LYS A 407 -19.16 12.88 17.12
C LYS A 407 -19.53 11.46 16.68
N TYR A 408 -20.16 10.68 17.57
CA TYR A 408 -20.76 9.41 17.20
C TYR A 408 -21.96 9.62 16.24
N SER A 409 -21.99 8.84 15.16
CA SER A 409 -23.03 8.92 14.12
C SER A 409 -23.81 7.60 13.93
N GLY A 410 -23.64 6.63 14.84
CA GLY A 410 -24.46 5.41 14.94
C GLY A 410 -23.71 4.13 14.57
N CYS A 411 -24.40 2.99 14.64
CA CYS A 411 -23.95 1.73 14.06
C CYS A 411 -24.23 1.68 12.54
N ILE A 412 -23.24 1.28 11.73
CA ILE A 412 -23.37 1.06 10.28
C ILE A 412 -23.01 -0.39 9.92
N LYS A 413 -23.38 -0.84 8.73
CA LYS A 413 -23.09 -2.20 8.22
C LYS A 413 -22.02 -2.18 7.15
N GLU A 414 -21.23 -3.24 7.07
CA GLU A 414 -20.40 -3.48 5.89
C GLU A 414 -21.23 -3.88 4.66
N PRO A 415 -20.77 -3.54 3.45
CA PRO A 415 -21.47 -3.85 2.22
C PRO A 415 -21.33 -5.34 1.85
N THR A 416 -22.41 -5.95 1.39
CA THR A 416 -22.49 -7.40 1.15
C THR A 416 -21.77 -7.88 -0.11
N ASN A 417 -20.82 -7.09 -0.63
CA ASN A 417 -20.01 -7.38 -1.81
C ASN A 417 -18.55 -7.76 -1.47
N GLY A 418 -18.17 -7.78 -0.18
CA GLY A 418 -16.79 -8.06 0.24
C GLY A 418 -15.84 -6.87 0.05
N GLN A 419 -16.38 -5.65 -0.05
CA GLN A 419 -15.63 -4.43 0.19
C GLN A 419 -15.76 -4.03 1.67
N HIS A 420 -14.86 -3.19 2.15
CA HIS A 420 -15.03 -2.48 3.42
C HIS A 420 -15.59 -1.08 3.18
N THR A 421 -16.32 -0.53 4.14
CA THR A 421 -16.86 0.84 4.04
C THR A 421 -15.74 1.88 4.09
N PHE A 422 -14.67 1.62 4.81
CA PHE A 422 -13.50 2.49 4.91
C PHE A 422 -12.26 1.80 4.31
N PRO A 423 -11.39 2.53 3.60
CA PRO A 423 -10.27 1.92 2.88
C PRO A 423 -9.00 1.66 3.73
N TYR A 424 -8.94 2.05 5.01
CA TYR A 424 -7.72 1.98 5.81
C TYR A 424 -7.92 1.30 7.19
N GLN A 425 -7.59 0.01 7.25
CA GLN A 425 -7.60 -0.81 8.48
C GLN A 425 -6.35 -0.57 9.36
N ILE A 426 -6.54 -0.60 10.68
CA ILE A 426 -5.51 -0.56 11.72
C ILE A 426 -5.92 -1.56 12.80
N ILE A 427 -5.16 -2.64 12.98
CA ILE A 427 -5.45 -3.69 13.98
C ILE A 427 -4.72 -3.38 15.29
N ASN A 428 -5.44 -3.43 16.42
CA ASN A 428 -4.95 -3.04 17.74
C ASN A 428 -5.47 -3.99 18.84
N SER A 429 -5.05 -5.26 18.75
CA SER A 429 -5.58 -6.42 19.49
C SER A 429 -5.61 -6.38 21.02
N ASN A 430 -5.01 -5.37 21.66
CA ASN A 430 -4.97 -5.25 23.12
C ASN A 430 -5.23 -3.83 23.65
N ASN A 431 -5.45 -2.83 22.79
CA ASN A 431 -5.55 -1.43 23.21
C ASN A 431 -6.40 -0.56 22.27
N ASN A 432 -7.39 -1.15 21.58
CA ASN A 432 -8.30 -0.40 20.72
C ASN A 432 -9.34 0.35 21.55
N SER A 433 -9.65 1.58 21.16
CA SER A 433 -10.71 2.40 21.74
C SER A 433 -11.10 3.48 20.74
N ALA A 434 -12.30 4.04 20.86
CA ALA A 434 -12.70 5.13 19.99
C ALA A 434 -11.77 6.33 20.13
N GLU A 435 -11.36 6.74 21.34
CA GLU A 435 -10.36 7.82 21.49
C GLU A 435 -9.03 7.53 20.75
N ALA A 436 -8.49 6.30 20.85
CA ALA A 436 -7.25 5.96 20.17
C ALA A 436 -7.40 6.00 18.63
N CYS A 437 -8.48 5.41 18.11
CA CYS A 437 -8.77 5.37 16.68
C CYS A 437 -9.00 6.78 16.11
N LEU A 438 -9.85 7.58 16.77
CA LEU A 438 -10.25 8.91 16.34
C LEU A 438 -9.07 9.90 16.34
N ASN A 439 -8.16 9.79 17.31
CA ASN A 439 -6.92 10.56 17.32
C ASN A 439 -5.98 10.14 16.16
N GLN A 440 -5.85 8.85 15.87
CA GLN A 440 -5.01 8.34 14.77
C GLN A 440 -5.58 8.71 13.38
N CYS A 441 -6.89 8.54 13.15
CA CYS A 441 -7.53 8.98 11.90
C CYS A 441 -7.40 10.50 11.71
N ALA A 442 -7.71 11.30 12.75
CA ALA A 442 -7.61 12.75 12.65
C ALA A 442 -6.17 13.26 12.44
N LYS A 443 -5.17 12.61 13.05
CA LYS A 443 -3.75 12.93 12.86
C LYS A 443 -3.29 12.82 11.40
N PHE A 444 -3.91 11.93 10.62
CA PHE A 444 -3.64 11.80 9.18
C PHE A 444 -4.68 12.52 8.30
N GLY A 445 -5.63 13.25 8.89
CA GLY A 445 -6.64 14.04 8.17
C GLY A 445 -7.83 13.24 7.65
N TYR A 446 -8.16 12.10 8.24
CA TYR A 446 -9.36 11.32 7.93
C TYR A 446 -10.53 11.75 8.83
N PRO A 447 -11.60 12.38 8.29
CA PRO A 447 -12.71 12.96 9.04
C PRO A 447 -13.83 11.95 9.33
N ALA A 448 -13.71 10.72 8.84
CA ALA A 448 -14.58 9.60 9.18
C ALA A 448 -13.75 8.47 9.81
N ALA A 449 -14.34 7.79 10.80
CA ALA A 449 -13.74 6.62 11.41
C ALA A 449 -14.80 5.57 11.79
N GLY A 450 -14.44 4.31 11.66
CA GLY A 450 -15.20 3.15 12.13
C GLY A 450 -14.35 2.33 13.09
N LEU A 451 -14.99 1.56 13.97
CA LEU A 451 -14.32 0.51 14.75
C LEU A 451 -15.15 -0.77 14.64
N GLU A 452 -14.46 -1.90 14.47
CA GLU A 452 -15.05 -3.23 14.23
C GLU A 452 -14.31 -4.31 15.02
N TYR A 453 -14.92 -5.49 15.18
CA TYR A 453 -14.34 -6.68 15.85
C TYR A 453 -13.76 -6.44 17.26
N GLY A 454 -14.10 -5.34 17.93
CA GLY A 454 -13.51 -4.96 19.22
C GLY A 454 -12.09 -4.41 19.11
N ASP A 455 -11.24 -4.91 18.21
CA ASP A 455 -9.84 -4.54 18.09
C ASP A 455 -9.40 -3.83 16.80
N GLU A 456 -10.31 -3.65 15.84
CA GLU A 456 -10.02 -2.94 14.60
C GLU A 456 -10.43 -1.46 14.67
N CYS A 457 -9.60 -0.61 14.06
CA CYS A 457 -9.84 0.79 13.80
C CYS A 457 -9.76 1.02 12.29
N TRP A 458 -10.74 1.73 11.75
CA TRP A 458 -10.88 1.99 10.32
C TRP A 458 -10.96 3.48 10.05
N CYS A 459 -10.12 4.01 9.16
CA CYS A 459 -10.12 5.42 8.78
C CYS A 459 -10.58 5.64 7.34
N GLY A 460 -11.27 6.74 7.07
CA GLY A 460 -11.66 7.14 5.71
C GLY A 460 -12.28 8.53 5.67
N ASP A 461 -13.01 8.80 4.59
CA ASP A 461 -13.71 10.06 4.35
C ASP A 461 -15.24 9.86 4.44
N VAL A 462 -16.00 10.91 4.79
CA VAL A 462 -17.46 10.82 5.01
C VAL A 462 -18.23 10.37 3.75
N SER A 463 -17.63 10.59 2.57
CA SER A 463 -18.09 10.04 1.29
C SER A 463 -18.21 8.52 1.29
N ASP A 464 -17.34 7.83 2.01
CA ASP A 464 -17.14 6.40 1.84
C ASP A 464 -18.33 5.62 2.41
N VAL A 465 -18.89 6.11 3.53
CA VAL A 465 -20.17 5.63 4.09
C VAL A 465 -21.36 5.85 3.15
N THR A 466 -21.35 6.95 2.38
CA THR A 466 -22.40 7.19 1.36
C THR A 466 -22.21 6.36 0.09
N ASN A 467 -20.98 5.91 -0.18
CA ASN A 467 -20.62 5.16 -1.38
C ASN A 467 -20.66 3.63 -1.19
N SER A 468 -20.40 3.11 0.03
CA SER A 468 -20.33 1.66 0.28
C SER A 468 -21.69 0.96 0.11
N GLY A 469 -22.77 1.64 0.49
CA GLY A 469 -24.14 1.14 0.37
C GLY A 469 -24.58 0.15 1.46
N GLY A 470 -23.74 -0.16 2.46
CA GLY A 470 -24.11 -1.04 3.57
C GLY A 470 -25.22 -0.45 4.49
N GLY A 471 -25.18 0.87 4.69
CA GLY A 471 -26.21 1.62 5.40
C GLY A 471 -26.24 1.42 6.92
N THR A 472 -27.24 1.99 7.58
CA THR A 472 -27.32 2.04 9.06
C THR A 472 -27.85 0.75 9.69
N ALA A 473 -27.46 0.49 10.94
CA ALA A 473 -27.98 -0.54 11.82
C ALA A 473 -28.46 0.07 13.16
N PRO A 474 -29.26 -0.64 13.96
CA PRO A 474 -29.44 -0.30 15.37
C PRO A 474 -28.11 -0.41 16.13
N ASP A 475 -27.88 0.42 17.15
CA ASP A 475 -26.64 0.36 17.95
C ASP A 475 -26.48 -0.99 18.68
N SER A 476 -27.57 -1.74 18.90
CA SER A 476 -27.55 -3.11 19.43
C SER A 476 -26.97 -4.16 18.48
N ASP A 477 -26.77 -3.84 17.20
CA ASP A 477 -26.03 -4.70 16.26
C ASP A 477 -24.51 -4.55 16.44
N CYS A 478 -24.03 -3.45 17.02
CA CYS A 478 -22.62 -3.19 17.31
C CYS A 478 -22.30 -3.64 18.76
N GLY A 479 -22.39 -4.94 19.05
CA GLY A 479 -22.39 -5.48 20.42
C GLY A 479 -21.02 -5.70 21.07
N MET A 480 -19.91 -5.56 20.33
CA MET A 480 -18.59 -5.99 20.78
C MET A 480 -17.84 -4.90 21.54
N ALA A 481 -17.30 -5.25 22.72
CA ALA A 481 -16.52 -4.34 23.55
C ALA A 481 -15.15 -4.00 22.92
N CYS A 482 -14.69 -2.76 23.09
CA CYS A 482 -13.36 -2.34 22.66
C CYS A 482 -12.25 -3.07 23.43
N SER A 483 -11.19 -3.54 22.75
CA SER A 483 -10.13 -4.35 23.38
C SER A 483 -9.36 -3.60 24.48
N GLY A 484 -9.17 -2.28 24.34
CA GLY A 484 -8.56 -1.38 25.34
C GLY A 484 -9.54 -0.52 26.14
N ASP A 485 -10.85 -0.60 25.86
CA ASP A 485 -11.89 0.18 26.55
C ASP A 485 -13.19 -0.62 26.74
N PRO A 486 -13.18 -1.63 27.64
CA PRO A 486 -14.28 -2.59 27.78
C PRO A 486 -15.60 -2.03 28.35
N ILE A 487 -15.75 -0.71 28.49
CA ILE A 487 -17.05 -0.05 28.77
C ILE A 487 -17.69 0.58 27.52
N HIS A 488 -16.97 0.63 26.39
CA HIS A 488 -17.47 1.12 25.11
C HIS A 488 -17.48 0.05 24.02
N ILE A 489 -18.37 0.22 23.04
CA ILE A 489 -18.46 -0.68 21.87
C ILE A 489 -17.56 -0.23 20.72
N CYS A 490 -16.96 -1.23 20.06
CA CYS A 490 -16.12 -1.13 18.87
C CYS A 490 -16.66 -2.07 17.79
N GLY A 491 -17.90 -1.81 17.38
CA GLY A 491 -18.59 -2.56 16.33
C GLY A 491 -19.05 -3.97 16.72
N ASP A 492 -19.20 -4.83 15.72
CA ASP A 492 -19.37 -6.28 15.77
C ASP A 492 -19.00 -6.84 14.39
N GLY A 493 -18.97 -8.15 14.16
CA GLY A 493 -18.28 -8.76 13.01
C GLY A 493 -18.87 -8.58 11.60
N ASN A 494 -19.65 -7.53 11.33
CA ASN A 494 -20.09 -7.00 10.01
C ASN A 494 -20.75 -5.61 10.24
N ARG A 495 -20.25 -4.84 11.22
CA ARG A 495 -20.90 -3.71 11.90
C ARG A 495 -19.87 -2.76 12.48
N LEU A 496 -19.81 -1.51 12.01
CA LEU A 496 -18.92 -0.51 12.58
C LEU A 496 -19.67 0.48 13.46
N THR A 497 -19.09 0.80 14.62
CA THR A 497 -19.41 2.05 15.33
C THR A 497 -18.80 3.21 14.57
N TYR A 498 -19.64 4.08 13.99
CA TYR A 498 -19.22 5.14 13.08
C TYR A 498 -19.17 6.51 13.78
N TYR A 499 -18.13 7.28 13.44
CA TYR A 499 -17.85 8.61 13.99
C TYR A 499 -17.47 9.60 12.87
N GLU A 500 -17.85 10.87 13.06
CA GLU A 500 -17.62 11.99 12.12
C GLU A 500 -16.95 13.18 12.81
N TYR A 501 -15.92 13.75 12.19
CA TYR A 501 -15.27 14.97 12.66
C TYR A 501 -16.05 16.21 12.22
N GLN A 502 -16.72 16.87 13.17
CA GLN A 502 -17.61 18.00 12.88
C GLN A 502 -16.81 19.25 12.50
N GLY A 503 -17.14 19.80 11.32
CA GLY A 503 -16.44 20.94 10.71
C GLY A 503 -15.37 20.56 9.68
N GLY A 504 -15.04 19.27 9.56
CA GLY A 504 -14.00 18.78 8.64
C GLY A 504 -12.57 18.95 9.15
N LEU A 505 -11.64 18.21 8.54
CA LEU A 505 -10.19 18.27 8.82
C LEU A 505 -9.38 18.90 7.68
N TYR A 506 -9.98 18.95 6.48
CA TYR A 506 -9.40 19.56 5.29
C TYR A 506 -10.53 20.20 4.46
N ASN A 507 -10.16 21.11 3.57
CA ASN A 507 -11.04 21.78 2.63
C ASN A 507 -10.31 21.94 1.30
N TRP A 508 -10.59 21.06 0.34
CA TRP A 508 -10.01 21.15 -1.00
C TRP A 508 -10.84 22.10 -1.86
N HIS A 509 -10.18 23.10 -2.43
CA HIS A 509 -10.83 24.11 -3.25
C HIS A 509 -10.93 23.65 -4.72
N GLN A 510 -12.04 23.95 -5.40
CA GLN A 510 -12.12 23.82 -6.86
C GLN A 510 -12.46 25.21 -7.46
N PRO A 511 -11.48 25.92 -8.04
CA PRO A 511 -11.71 27.25 -8.60
C PRO A 511 -12.50 27.18 -9.91
N ALA A 512 -13.28 28.22 -10.22
CA ALA A 512 -14.05 28.28 -11.48
C ALA A 512 -13.17 28.36 -12.74
N ASN A 513 -11.91 28.79 -12.59
CA ASN A 513 -10.86 28.68 -13.60
C ASN A 513 -9.81 27.69 -13.07
N THR A 514 -9.80 26.49 -13.64
CA THR A 514 -8.91 25.38 -13.25
C THR A 514 -7.62 25.32 -14.08
N GLY A 515 -7.30 26.33 -14.89
CA GLY A 515 -6.21 26.27 -15.87
C GLY A 515 -6.48 25.25 -16.98
N ARG A 516 -5.46 24.91 -17.78
CA ARG A 516 -5.57 23.86 -18.82
C ARG A 516 -4.21 23.30 -19.24
N TYR A 517 -4.21 22.06 -19.71
CA TYR A 517 -3.12 21.52 -20.52
C TYR A 517 -3.27 21.93 -21.99
N GLU A 518 -2.16 22.16 -22.67
CA GLU A 518 -2.06 22.38 -24.11
C GLU A 518 -0.89 21.55 -24.66
N LEU A 519 -1.06 20.94 -25.84
CA LEU A 519 0.07 20.36 -26.57
C LEU A 519 0.96 21.51 -27.06
N LEU A 520 2.22 21.56 -26.61
CA LEU A 520 3.20 22.54 -27.08
C LEU A 520 3.78 22.12 -28.43
N ILE A 521 4.31 20.89 -28.49
CA ILE A 521 4.97 20.32 -29.67
C ILE A 521 5.10 18.79 -29.52
N GLY A 522 5.28 18.06 -30.62
CA GLY A 522 5.80 16.68 -30.56
C GLY A 522 7.27 16.67 -30.15
N GLY A 523 7.70 15.66 -29.41
CA GLY A 523 9.12 15.47 -29.04
C GLY A 523 9.95 14.73 -30.08
N VAL A 524 11.22 14.55 -29.73
CA VAL A 524 12.23 13.78 -30.47
C VAL A 524 12.90 12.69 -29.62
N VAL A 525 12.74 12.77 -28.30
CA VAL A 525 13.25 11.86 -27.24
C VAL A 525 12.24 11.85 -26.08
N VAL A 526 12.44 10.99 -25.07
CA VAL A 526 11.66 11.01 -23.81
C VAL A 526 12.52 11.65 -22.71
N PRO A 527 12.47 12.97 -22.50
CA PRO A 527 13.50 13.67 -21.76
C PRO A 527 13.47 13.36 -20.25
N LEU A 528 14.49 12.65 -19.79
CA LEU A 528 14.71 12.26 -18.39
C LEU A 528 15.30 13.41 -17.55
N VAL A 529 15.93 14.38 -18.21
CA VAL A 529 16.48 15.59 -17.62
C VAL A 529 16.02 16.79 -18.44
N VAL A 530 15.41 17.78 -17.77
CA VAL A 530 14.87 18.99 -18.40
C VAL A 530 15.33 20.24 -17.67
N THR A 531 15.97 21.16 -18.40
CA THR A 531 16.50 22.43 -17.87
C THR A 531 16.13 23.60 -18.77
N LEU A 532 15.53 24.65 -18.22
CA LEU A 532 15.38 25.93 -18.93
C LEU A 532 16.69 26.73 -18.81
N GLY A 533 17.37 26.94 -19.94
CA GLY A 533 18.60 27.75 -20.01
C GLY A 533 18.31 29.25 -20.01
N ILE A 534 19.34 30.05 -19.67
CA ILE A 534 19.23 31.53 -19.63
C ILE A 534 18.99 32.17 -21.01
N ASN A 535 19.15 31.40 -22.09
CA ASN A 535 18.79 31.73 -23.47
C ASN A 535 17.28 31.58 -23.77
N ASN A 536 16.47 31.21 -22.77
CA ASN A 536 15.05 30.85 -22.87
C ASN A 536 14.75 29.66 -23.80
N LYS A 537 15.72 28.74 -23.91
CA LYS A 537 15.58 27.45 -24.58
C LYS A 537 15.66 26.32 -23.58
N ILE A 538 15.17 25.14 -23.95
CA ILE A 538 15.09 24.01 -23.03
C ILE A 538 16.08 22.93 -23.45
N ALA A 539 17.05 22.63 -22.59
CA ALA A 539 17.90 21.46 -22.72
C ALA A 539 17.13 20.23 -22.25
N MET A 540 17.10 19.22 -23.10
CA MET A 540 16.44 17.94 -22.91
C MET A 540 17.48 16.83 -23.10
N VAL A 541 17.57 15.88 -22.17
CA VAL A 541 18.57 14.81 -22.21
C VAL A 541 17.95 13.45 -21.91
N GLU A 542 18.42 12.44 -22.63
CA GLU A 542 17.89 11.08 -22.69
C GLU A 542 19.03 10.04 -22.61
N LYS A 543 18.72 8.85 -22.10
CA LYS A 543 19.65 7.70 -21.96
C LYS A 543 20.03 7.09 -23.32
N PHE A 544 20.90 6.07 -23.32
CA PHE A 544 21.15 5.27 -24.52
C PHE A 544 20.34 3.96 -24.56
N GLY A 545 20.04 3.50 -25.79
CA GLY A 545 19.77 2.11 -26.15
C GLY A 545 18.54 1.40 -25.55
N THR A 546 17.59 2.10 -24.93
CA THR A 546 16.48 1.47 -24.18
C THR A 546 15.10 2.13 -24.36
N SER A 547 14.87 2.81 -25.48
CA SER A 547 13.56 3.36 -25.86
C SER A 547 12.88 2.46 -26.91
N GLU A 548 11.54 2.43 -26.94
CA GLU A 548 10.73 1.69 -27.92
C GLU A 548 10.74 2.30 -29.34
N PHE A 549 11.41 3.45 -29.53
CA PHE A 549 11.52 4.17 -30.80
C PHE A 549 12.94 4.11 -31.40
N ASP A 550 13.04 3.97 -32.73
CA ASP A 550 14.33 3.96 -33.44
C ASP A 550 15.02 5.35 -33.41
N ASN A 551 16.22 5.42 -32.83
CA ASN A 551 17.10 6.61 -32.75
C ASN A 551 16.61 7.75 -31.82
N SER A 552 15.71 7.47 -30.88
CA SER A 552 15.16 8.42 -29.91
C SER A 552 16.09 8.81 -28.75
N THR A 553 17.41 8.66 -28.91
CA THR A 553 18.39 8.80 -27.82
C THR A 553 19.29 10.01 -28.01
N GLY A 554 19.62 10.76 -26.93
CA GLY A 554 20.67 11.78 -26.97
C GLY A 554 20.32 13.07 -26.22
N ALA A 555 20.85 14.20 -26.70
CA ALA A 555 20.63 15.51 -26.10
C ALA A 555 20.06 16.48 -27.14
N TYR A 556 19.12 17.35 -26.75
CA TYR A 556 18.42 18.26 -27.65
C TYR A 556 18.14 19.62 -26.98
N GLU A 557 18.19 20.69 -27.76
CA GLU A 557 17.75 22.04 -27.43
C GLU A 557 16.41 22.31 -28.13
N LEU A 558 15.39 22.71 -27.35
CA LEU A 558 14.10 23.20 -27.84
C LEU A 558 14.04 24.72 -27.78
N ASP A 559 13.90 25.39 -28.93
CA ASP A 559 13.66 26.82 -29.03
C ASP A 559 12.15 27.12 -28.94
N LEU A 560 11.73 27.66 -27.79
CA LEU A 560 10.32 27.99 -27.51
C LEU A 560 9.71 29.02 -28.46
N SER A 561 10.51 29.80 -29.19
CA SER A 561 10.01 30.77 -30.18
C SER A 561 9.77 30.19 -31.57
N LEU A 562 10.14 28.92 -31.78
CA LEU A 562 10.05 28.23 -33.07
C LEU A 562 9.09 27.03 -33.05
N VAL A 563 8.31 26.84 -31.99
CA VAL A 563 7.44 25.64 -31.80
C VAL A 563 6.38 25.44 -32.88
N ASP A 564 5.95 26.51 -33.57
CA ASP A 564 5.06 26.45 -34.75
C ASP A 564 5.71 25.75 -35.96
N ASP A 565 7.04 25.55 -35.96
CA ASP A 565 7.77 24.83 -37.00
C ASP A 565 8.74 23.80 -36.37
N PHE A 566 8.24 22.57 -36.24
CA PHE A 566 8.99 21.42 -35.74
C PHE A 566 10.35 21.22 -36.44
N SER A 567 10.50 21.60 -37.71
CA SER A 567 11.77 21.45 -38.44
C SER A 567 12.85 22.46 -38.03
N LYS A 568 12.49 23.47 -37.24
CA LYS A 568 13.39 24.50 -36.70
C LYS A 568 13.41 24.58 -35.17
N ALA A 569 12.36 24.09 -34.50
CA ALA A 569 12.26 24.10 -33.04
C ALA A 569 13.36 23.30 -32.34
N TRP A 570 13.87 22.23 -32.96
CA TRP A 570 14.81 21.28 -32.36
C TRP A 570 16.23 21.45 -32.91
N ARG A 571 17.23 21.49 -32.00
CA ARG A 571 18.66 21.36 -32.31
C ARG A 571 19.25 20.15 -31.57
N THR A 572 19.89 19.24 -32.28
CA THR A 572 20.63 18.11 -31.67
C THR A 572 21.91 18.59 -30.98
N MET A 573 22.23 17.92 -29.87
CA MET A 573 23.45 18.02 -29.07
C MET A 573 23.98 16.60 -28.78
N HIS A 574 25.25 16.46 -28.39
CA HIS A 574 25.97 15.19 -28.36
C HIS A 574 26.66 14.94 -27.01
N VAL A 575 25.98 14.21 -26.11
CA VAL A 575 26.64 13.57 -24.97
C VAL A 575 27.45 12.35 -25.44
N LYS A 576 28.61 12.13 -24.83
CA LYS A 576 29.55 11.04 -25.13
C LYS A 576 29.32 9.82 -24.23
N SER A 577 28.82 10.03 -23.01
CA SER A 577 28.54 8.96 -22.04
C SER A 577 27.13 9.05 -21.45
N ASP A 578 26.56 7.90 -21.10
CA ASP A 578 25.13 7.76 -20.79
C ASP A 578 24.71 8.51 -19.51
N VAL A 579 23.74 9.42 -19.65
CA VAL A 579 23.21 10.26 -18.57
C VAL A 579 22.10 9.60 -17.75
N PHE A 580 21.72 8.35 -18.03
CA PHE A 580 20.63 7.67 -17.32
C PHE A 580 20.80 7.79 -15.80
N CYS A 581 19.76 8.29 -15.13
CA CYS A 581 19.73 8.44 -13.67
C CYS A 581 20.84 9.34 -13.09
N SER A 582 21.26 10.36 -13.83
CA SER A 582 22.18 11.40 -13.35
C SER A 582 21.46 12.46 -12.50
N ALA A 583 22.23 13.29 -11.79
CA ALA A 583 21.75 14.56 -11.24
C ALA A 583 21.97 15.70 -12.25
N SER A 584 21.24 16.81 -12.12
CA SER A 584 21.55 18.04 -12.84
C SER A 584 21.19 19.31 -12.07
N ILE A 585 22.01 20.35 -12.23
CA ILE A 585 21.84 21.69 -11.64
C ILE A 585 22.38 22.77 -12.57
N VAL A 586 21.92 24.02 -12.41
CA VAL A 586 22.46 25.20 -13.11
C VAL A 586 23.52 25.88 -12.24
N LEU A 587 24.69 26.16 -12.79
CA LEU A 587 25.82 26.74 -12.07
C LEU A 587 25.74 28.27 -11.96
N PRO A 588 26.31 28.87 -10.88
CA PRO A 588 26.39 30.32 -10.68
C PRO A 588 27.41 31.06 -11.56
N ASP A 589 28.11 30.39 -12.46
CA ASP A 589 29.04 31.07 -13.39
C ASP A 589 28.32 31.95 -14.43
N LYS A 590 29.07 32.79 -15.14
CA LYS A 590 28.48 33.73 -16.13
C LYS A 590 27.86 33.04 -17.35
N GLY A 591 28.20 31.78 -17.61
CA GLY A 591 27.59 30.98 -18.67
C GLY A 591 26.29 30.29 -18.25
N ALA A 592 25.93 30.33 -16.97
CA ALA A 592 24.81 29.57 -16.39
C ALA A 592 24.84 28.08 -16.78
N ARG A 593 26.04 27.48 -16.76
CA ARG A 593 26.22 26.11 -17.28
C ARG A 593 25.31 25.11 -16.58
N GLN A 594 24.67 24.24 -17.35
CA GLN A 594 24.10 23.02 -16.79
C GLN A 594 25.24 22.07 -16.47
N LEU A 595 25.34 21.70 -15.19
CA LEU A 595 26.17 20.60 -14.72
C LEU A 595 25.29 19.34 -14.65
N ASN A 596 25.78 18.24 -15.21
CA ASN A 596 25.19 16.91 -15.13
C ASN A 596 26.22 15.93 -14.55
N VAL A 597 25.84 15.10 -13.56
CA VAL A 597 26.77 14.21 -12.83
C VAL A 597 26.21 12.83 -12.52
N GLY A 598 27.05 11.80 -12.59
CA GLY A 598 26.65 10.39 -12.50
C GLY A 598 26.12 9.86 -13.83
N GLY A 599 25.67 8.60 -13.86
CA GLY A 599 25.22 7.94 -15.09
C GLY A 599 25.12 6.42 -14.97
N TRP A 600 24.77 5.77 -16.08
CA TRP A 600 24.35 4.36 -16.09
C TRP A 600 25.42 3.34 -15.68
N SER A 601 26.55 3.35 -16.40
CA SER A 601 27.52 2.25 -16.46
C SER A 601 28.90 2.70 -16.93
N LEU A 602 29.94 1.94 -16.57
CA LEU A 602 31.35 2.29 -16.87
C LEU A 602 31.67 3.73 -16.42
N ASP A 603 32.51 4.43 -17.18
CA ASP A 603 32.95 5.80 -17.00
C ASP A 603 31.79 6.79 -16.70
N SER A 604 30.59 6.55 -17.27
CA SER A 604 29.44 7.44 -17.05
C SER A 604 28.99 7.52 -15.60
N THR A 605 29.25 6.49 -14.78
CA THR A 605 28.93 6.48 -13.34
C THR A 605 29.75 7.50 -12.53
N MET A 606 30.96 7.86 -12.99
CA MET A 606 31.73 8.98 -12.42
C MET A 606 31.70 10.20 -13.36
N GLY A 607 30.80 10.20 -14.32
CA GLY A 607 30.71 11.21 -15.37
C GLY A 607 30.40 12.59 -14.80
N VAL A 608 31.06 13.59 -15.39
CA VAL A 608 30.81 15.02 -15.15
C VAL A 608 30.75 15.70 -16.50
N ARG A 609 29.59 16.29 -16.81
CA ARG A 609 29.28 16.87 -18.12
C ARG A 609 28.79 18.30 -17.95
N LEU A 610 29.24 19.19 -18.82
CA LEU A 610 28.93 20.63 -18.78
C LEU A 610 28.31 21.06 -20.11
N TYR A 611 27.25 21.87 -20.05
CA TYR A 611 26.65 22.51 -21.21
C TYR A 611 26.45 24.00 -20.95
N THR A 612 26.97 24.85 -21.83
CA THR A 612 26.84 26.32 -21.74
C THR A 612 25.74 26.81 -22.68
N PRO A 613 24.54 27.20 -22.20
CA PRO A 613 23.46 27.67 -23.06
C PRO A 613 23.81 28.97 -23.79
N ASP A 614 23.71 28.97 -25.13
CA ASP A 614 23.99 30.12 -25.99
C ASP A 614 22.89 30.37 -27.06
N GLY A 615 23.16 31.26 -28.01
CA GLY A 615 22.15 31.73 -28.96
C GLY A 615 21.09 32.64 -28.33
N SER A 616 20.00 32.84 -29.05
CA SER A 616 18.83 33.63 -28.61
C SER A 616 17.55 33.05 -29.22
N PRO A 617 16.34 33.45 -28.78
CA PRO A 617 15.10 33.00 -29.42
C PRO A 617 15.12 33.23 -30.94
N GLY A 618 14.95 32.16 -31.71
CA GLY A 618 14.98 32.16 -33.17
C GLY A 618 16.38 32.01 -33.78
N VAL A 619 17.42 31.85 -32.96
CA VAL A 619 18.82 31.69 -33.37
C VAL A 619 19.42 30.50 -32.62
N ASN A 620 19.69 29.41 -33.33
CA ASN A 620 20.27 28.18 -32.77
C ASN A 620 21.49 28.45 -31.88
N GLY A 621 21.58 27.73 -30.75
CA GLY A 621 22.83 27.62 -30.01
C GLY A 621 23.94 26.98 -30.84
N THR A 622 25.19 27.25 -30.48
CA THR A 622 26.40 26.73 -31.11
C THR A 622 27.23 25.87 -30.17
N ASN A 623 27.00 25.96 -28.86
CA ASN A 623 27.65 25.12 -27.87
C ASN A 623 27.04 23.71 -27.82
N ASP A 624 27.84 22.76 -27.36
CA ASP A 624 27.47 21.36 -27.19
C ASP A 624 27.90 20.86 -25.79
N TRP A 625 27.73 19.58 -25.48
CA TRP A 625 28.15 19.00 -24.20
C TRP A 625 29.65 18.74 -24.13
N GLU A 626 30.27 19.26 -23.07
CA GLU A 626 31.68 19.09 -22.73
C GLU A 626 31.83 18.02 -21.65
N GLU A 627 32.53 16.93 -21.98
CA GLU A 627 32.91 15.88 -21.03
C GLU A 627 34.20 15.18 -21.46
N ASN A 628 35.08 14.87 -20.49
CA ASN A 628 36.22 13.97 -20.65
C ASN A 628 36.56 13.34 -19.29
N PHE A 629 36.14 12.10 -19.09
CA PHE A 629 36.35 11.32 -17.86
C PHE A 629 37.83 11.24 -17.42
N ASN A 630 38.78 11.27 -18.36
CA ASN A 630 40.21 11.17 -18.05
C ASN A 630 40.77 12.46 -17.42
N GLU A 631 40.09 13.59 -17.62
CA GLU A 631 40.46 14.89 -17.07
C GLU A 631 39.56 15.26 -15.87
N LEU A 632 38.24 15.06 -16.00
CA LEU A 632 37.27 15.36 -14.95
C LEU A 632 36.28 14.19 -14.72
N HIS A 633 36.21 13.75 -13.46
CA HIS A 633 35.28 12.75 -12.96
C HIS A 633 34.88 13.02 -11.51
N LEU A 634 33.77 12.44 -11.07
CA LEU A 634 33.42 12.29 -9.64
C LEU A 634 34.47 11.44 -8.92
N GLN A 635 34.60 11.61 -7.61
CA GLN A 635 35.47 10.81 -6.75
C GLN A 635 34.88 9.42 -6.46
N ARG A 636 33.56 9.25 -6.64
CA ARG A 636 32.80 8.01 -6.43
C ARG A 636 31.88 7.73 -7.63
N GLN A 637 31.49 6.48 -7.81
CA GLN A 637 30.53 6.05 -8.85
C GLN A 637 29.10 6.28 -8.36
N ARG A 638 28.24 6.91 -9.16
CA ARG A 638 26.89 7.32 -8.76
C ARG A 638 25.84 7.16 -9.86
N TRP A 639 24.73 6.54 -9.49
CA TRP A 639 23.49 6.35 -10.22
C TRP A 639 22.34 6.72 -9.25
N TYR A 640 21.39 7.57 -9.64
CA TYR A 640 20.45 8.30 -8.74
C TYR A 640 21.08 9.18 -7.61
N PRO A 641 22.15 9.98 -7.85
CA PRO A 641 22.62 10.95 -6.86
C PRO A 641 21.77 12.24 -6.85
N THR A 642 21.86 13.04 -5.78
CA THR A 642 21.40 14.45 -5.78
C THR A 642 22.59 15.41 -5.77
N ALA A 643 22.47 16.53 -6.48
CA ALA A 643 23.45 17.62 -6.48
C ALA A 643 22.87 18.93 -5.88
N LEU A 644 23.71 19.73 -5.22
CA LEU A 644 23.33 21.00 -4.58
C LEU A 644 24.46 22.03 -4.65
N VAL A 645 24.17 23.25 -5.12
CA VAL A 645 25.08 24.41 -4.94
C VAL A 645 25.03 24.83 -3.47
N LEU A 646 26.17 24.78 -2.77
CA LEU A 646 26.29 25.19 -1.37
C LEU A 646 26.42 26.70 -1.22
N VAL A 647 26.22 27.19 0.01
CA VAL A 647 26.32 28.61 0.40
C VAL A 647 27.68 29.25 0.05
N ASN A 648 28.76 28.47 -0.02
CA ASN A 648 30.09 28.91 -0.42
C ASN A 648 30.32 28.91 -1.96
N GLY A 649 29.39 28.39 -2.75
CA GLY A 649 29.49 28.24 -4.21
C GLY A 649 30.10 26.93 -4.71
N SER A 650 30.58 26.00 -3.85
CA SER A 650 30.95 24.65 -4.30
C SER A 650 29.72 23.76 -4.45
N ILE A 651 29.82 22.69 -5.25
CA ILE A 651 28.75 21.71 -5.46
C ILE A 651 28.94 20.54 -4.50
N LEU A 652 27.88 20.19 -3.76
CA LEU A 652 27.75 18.94 -3.03
C LEU A 652 27.07 17.90 -3.94
N VAL A 653 27.58 16.67 -3.96
CA VAL A 653 26.92 15.50 -4.58
C VAL A 653 26.75 14.42 -3.51
N MET A 654 25.57 13.81 -3.40
CA MET A 654 25.25 12.85 -2.33
C MET A 654 24.42 11.66 -2.84
N GLY A 655 24.71 10.48 -2.28
CA GLY A 655 23.96 9.25 -2.47
C GLY A 655 24.15 8.60 -3.85
N GLY A 656 23.23 7.68 -4.15
CA GLY A 656 23.20 6.87 -5.36
C GLY A 656 23.75 5.46 -5.18
N GLU A 657 23.79 4.69 -6.27
CA GLU A 657 24.40 3.36 -6.39
C GLU A 657 25.64 3.40 -7.30
N VAL A 658 26.45 2.35 -7.23
CA VAL A 658 27.60 2.05 -8.11
C VAL A 658 27.09 1.46 -9.44
N GLY A 659 26.37 2.28 -10.21
CA GLY A 659 25.67 1.88 -11.44
C GLY A 659 24.32 1.21 -11.19
N SER A 660 23.64 0.78 -12.26
CA SER A 660 22.25 0.30 -12.20
C SER A 660 22.05 -1.01 -11.44
N ASN A 661 21.22 -0.99 -10.39
CA ASN A 661 21.00 -2.09 -9.44
C ASN A 661 22.34 -2.55 -8.84
N GLY A 662 23.18 -1.58 -8.50
CA GLY A 662 24.55 -1.76 -8.07
C GLY A 662 24.67 -2.11 -6.58
N ALA A 663 25.88 -1.99 -6.05
CA ALA A 663 26.04 -1.77 -4.61
C ALA A 663 25.73 -0.31 -4.28
N PRO A 664 25.21 0.03 -3.10
CA PRO A 664 25.03 1.43 -2.72
C PRO A 664 26.34 2.22 -2.72
N GLU A 665 26.24 3.50 -3.03
CA GLU A 665 27.26 4.52 -2.78
C GLU A 665 26.78 5.46 -1.66
N PRO A 666 26.80 5.01 -0.39
CA PRO A 666 26.28 5.75 0.75
C PRO A 666 27.31 6.80 1.18
N SER A 667 27.58 7.77 0.31
CA SER A 667 28.56 8.82 0.53
C SER A 667 28.12 10.16 -0.05
N LEU A 668 28.78 11.21 0.42
CA LEU A 668 28.79 12.52 -0.23
C LEU A 668 30.20 12.87 -0.75
N GLU A 669 30.31 13.89 -1.58
CA GLU A 669 31.58 14.51 -2.02
C GLU A 669 31.38 15.98 -2.47
N ILE A 670 32.47 16.72 -2.65
CA ILE A 670 32.45 18.13 -3.10
C ILE A 670 33.18 18.29 -4.45
N LEU A 671 32.54 19.00 -5.38
CA LEU A 671 33.13 19.51 -6.62
C LEU A 671 33.21 21.05 -6.60
N PRO A 672 34.27 21.68 -7.14
CA PRO A 672 35.55 21.09 -7.51
C PRO A 672 36.23 20.46 -6.29
N THR A 673 36.99 19.39 -6.49
CA THR A 673 37.81 18.80 -5.41
C THR A 673 38.78 19.86 -4.87
N PRO A 674 38.65 20.31 -3.61
CA PRO A 674 39.39 21.46 -3.10
C PRO A 674 40.88 21.15 -2.84
N PRO A 675 41.73 22.18 -2.72
CA PRO A 675 43.13 22.02 -2.34
C PRO A 675 43.28 21.33 -0.98
N GLY A 676 43.64 20.05 -1.01
CA GLY A 676 43.74 19.19 0.18
C GLY A 676 43.63 17.70 -0.18
N GLY A 677 42.87 17.37 -1.23
CA GLY A 677 42.68 16.00 -1.71
C GLY A 677 41.20 15.61 -1.79
N PRO A 678 40.88 14.31 -1.86
CA PRO A 678 39.51 13.82 -1.90
C PRO A 678 38.67 14.29 -0.71
N THR A 679 37.41 14.63 -0.98
CA THR A 679 36.41 15.12 -0.03
C THR A 679 35.27 14.13 0.22
N TRP A 680 35.32 12.93 -0.37
CA TRP A 680 34.26 11.95 -0.17
C TRP A 680 34.15 11.49 1.30
N LYS A 681 32.92 11.27 1.76
CA LYS A 681 32.63 10.92 3.16
C LYS A 681 31.50 9.89 3.22
N PHE A 682 31.73 8.78 3.93
CA PHE A 682 30.76 7.71 4.15
C PHE A 682 29.64 8.13 5.11
N LEU A 683 28.41 7.67 4.84
CA LEU A 683 27.17 8.05 5.50
C LEU A 683 26.42 6.77 5.95
N ASP A 684 26.58 6.41 7.22
CA ASP A 684 25.99 5.21 7.85
C ASP A 684 24.47 5.10 7.65
N TYR A 685 23.80 6.25 7.65
CA TYR A 685 22.35 6.34 7.52
C TYR A 685 21.86 5.97 6.12
N LEU A 686 22.52 6.43 5.05
CA LEU A 686 22.17 6.01 3.69
C LEU A 686 22.42 4.51 3.49
N ASN A 687 23.55 3.99 4.01
CA ASN A 687 23.86 2.56 3.97
C ASN A 687 22.81 1.70 4.71
N ARG A 688 22.18 2.23 5.76
CA ARG A 688 21.13 1.52 6.52
C ARG A 688 19.76 1.58 5.86
N THR A 689 19.47 2.64 5.10
CA THR A 689 18.17 2.86 4.45
C THR A 689 18.16 2.43 2.97
N ASP A 690 19.11 1.61 2.55
CA ASP A 690 19.26 1.11 1.17
C ASP A 690 18.16 0.09 0.80
N PRO A 691 17.62 0.08 -0.45
CA PRO A 691 17.78 1.03 -1.57
C PRO A 691 16.80 2.23 -1.50
N ASN A 692 16.18 2.47 -0.35
CA ASN A 692 15.03 3.35 -0.18
C ASN A 692 15.36 4.85 -0.04
N ASN A 693 16.57 5.26 -0.40
CA ASN A 693 17.15 6.59 -0.07
C ASN A 693 17.81 7.33 -1.23
N LEU A 694 17.67 6.82 -2.47
CA LEU A 694 18.28 7.42 -3.65
C LEU A 694 17.51 8.70 -4.05
N TYR A 695 18.15 9.61 -4.78
CA TYR A 695 17.74 11.03 -4.85
C TYR A 695 17.40 11.65 -3.47
N PRO A 696 18.36 11.69 -2.51
CA PRO A 696 18.13 12.33 -1.21
C PRO A 696 17.87 13.84 -1.39
N TYR A 697 16.85 14.39 -0.73
CA TYR A 697 16.46 15.80 -0.84
C TYR A 697 17.47 16.72 -0.11
N LEU A 698 18.26 17.50 -0.86
CA LEU A 698 19.29 18.40 -0.33
C LEU A 698 18.85 19.87 -0.37
N ILE A 699 18.81 20.56 0.79
CA ILE A 699 18.33 21.94 0.89
C ILE A 699 19.24 22.78 1.81
N ASN A 700 19.81 23.89 1.32
CA ASN A 700 20.50 24.87 2.17
C ASN A 700 19.51 25.60 3.10
N LEU A 701 19.86 25.74 4.38
CA LEU A 701 19.04 26.35 5.42
C LEU A 701 19.53 27.77 5.80
N PRO A 702 18.67 28.62 6.40
CA PRO A 702 19.03 29.99 6.80
C PRO A 702 20.25 30.11 7.74
N SER A 703 20.55 29.10 8.57
CA SER A 703 21.80 29.07 9.35
C SER A 703 23.06 28.91 8.49
N GLY A 704 22.92 28.43 7.26
CA GLY A 704 23.99 27.97 6.36
C GLY A 704 24.16 26.44 6.34
N ARG A 705 23.45 25.70 7.19
CA ARG A 705 23.47 24.23 7.25
C ARG A 705 22.72 23.57 6.09
N ILE A 706 22.85 22.25 5.95
CA ILE A 706 22.22 21.47 4.87
C ILE A 706 21.18 20.53 5.46
N PHE A 707 19.90 20.67 5.09
CA PHE A 707 18.88 19.64 5.32
C PHE A 707 19.07 18.50 4.32
N VAL A 708 18.93 17.27 4.82
CA VAL A 708 18.94 16.02 4.04
C VAL A 708 17.72 15.20 4.43
N GLY A 709 16.77 15.03 3.51
CA GLY A 709 15.62 14.13 3.65
C GLY A 709 15.80 12.88 2.79
N TYR A 710 15.58 11.69 3.34
CA TYR A 710 15.85 10.41 2.66
C TYR A 710 14.99 9.29 3.28
N TYR A 711 14.47 8.37 2.46
CA TYR A 711 13.50 7.36 2.88
C TYR A 711 12.29 8.00 3.62
N ASN A 712 12.13 7.74 4.92
CA ASN A 712 11.21 8.44 5.82
C ASN A 712 11.95 9.18 6.97
N GLU A 713 13.25 9.38 6.85
CA GLU A 713 14.11 10.04 7.83
C GLU A 713 14.59 11.42 7.33
N ALA A 714 14.97 12.30 8.26
CA ALA A 714 15.61 13.56 7.90
C ALA A 714 16.67 13.97 8.93
N ARG A 715 17.66 14.76 8.49
CA ARG A 715 18.73 15.29 9.34
C ARG A 715 19.27 16.61 8.81
N ILE A 716 20.06 17.28 9.64
CA ILE A 716 20.78 18.50 9.30
C ILE A 716 22.28 18.20 9.40
N LEU A 717 23.03 18.58 8.36
CA LEU A 717 24.49 18.52 8.33
C LEU A 717 25.12 19.89 8.59
N ASP A 718 26.28 19.88 9.23
CA ASP A 718 27.20 21.03 9.25
C ASP A 718 27.76 21.30 7.85
N PRO A 719 27.85 22.56 7.37
CA PRO A 719 28.31 22.85 6.01
C PRO A 719 29.82 22.73 5.82
N ASP A 720 30.61 22.82 6.91
CA ASP A 720 32.08 22.81 6.83
C ASP A 720 32.64 21.41 7.10
N THR A 721 32.11 20.68 8.08
CA THR A 721 32.56 19.30 8.40
C THR A 721 31.75 18.21 7.73
N LEU A 722 30.55 18.54 7.23
CA LEU A 722 29.59 17.61 6.64
C LEU A 722 29.19 16.47 7.61
N ASP A 723 29.21 16.73 8.93
CA ASP A 723 28.71 15.83 9.97
C ASP A 723 27.23 16.07 10.25
N ALA A 724 26.50 15.01 10.62
CA ALA A 724 25.13 15.13 11.09
C ALA A 724 25.09 15.79 12.48
N VAL A 725 24.63 17.04 12.54
CA VAL A 725 24.55 17.85 13.76
C VAL A 725 23.18 17.78 14.44
N GLN A 726 22.17 17.29 13.74
CA GLN A 726 20.82 17.08 14.28
C GLN A 726 20.11 16.01 13.45
N VAL A 727 19.49 15.03 14.12
CA VAL A 727 18.51 14.12 13.51
C VAL A 727 17.13 14.71 13.77
N LEU A 728 16.27 14.74 12.76
CA LEU A 728 14.89 15.22 12.84
C LEU A 728 13.95 14.02 13.08
N PRO A 729 12.70 14.24 13.55
CA PRO A 729 11.72 13.16 13.61
C PRO A 729 11.49 12.53 12.23
N ASN A 730 11.11 11.25 12.18
CA ASN A 730 10.74 10.61 10.92
C ASN A 730 9.52 11.31 10.28
N MET A 731 9.54 11.41 8.95
CA MET A 731 8.43 11.85 8.13
C MET A 731 7.22 10.91 8.35
N PRO A 732 6.02 11.43 8.68
CA PRO A 732 4.79 10.65 8.65
C PRO A 732 4.56 10.00 7.27
N GLY A 733 4.08 8.75 7.26
CA GLY A 733 3.78 7.98 6.05
C GLY A 733 2.28 8.01 5.70
N SER A 734 1.63 6.84 5.77
CA SER A 734 0.16 6.70 5.76
C SER A 734 -0.36 6.36 7.17
N VAL A 735 -1.68 6.43 7.35
CA VAL A 735 -2.34 6.06 8.63
C VAL A 735 -2.19 4.57 8.96
N THR A 736 -1.96 3.74 7.94
CA THR A 736 -1.74 2.28 8.03
C THR A 736 -0.27 1.87 8.02
N SER A 737 0.63 2.77 7.62
CA SER A 737 2.08 2.52 7.62
C SER A 737 2.89 3.78 7.86
N PHE A 738 3.46 3.84 9.07
CA PHE A 738 4.47 4.84 9.45
C PHE A 738 5.81 4.66 8.73
N LEU A 739 5.99 3.57 7.97
CA LEU A 739 7.22 3.21 7.25
C LEU A 739 7.15 3.46 5.73
N ALA A 740 6.10 4.13 5.26
CA ALA A 740 6.04 4.61 3.87
C ALA A 740 7.15 5.66 3.61
N GLY A 741 7.84 5.52 2.48
CA GLY A 741 8.97 6.40 2.10
C GLY A 741 8.56 7.57 1.21
N ARG A 742 9.48 8.52 1.00
CA ARG A 742 9.29 9.70 0.14
C ARG A 742 10.40 10.01 -0.86
N THR A 743 11.57 9.38 -0.80
CA THR A 743 12.58 9.44 -1.88
C THR A 743 12.53 8.16 -2.71
N TYR A 744 13.30 8.06 -3.79
CA TYR A 744 13.39 6.86 -4.63
C TYR A 744 13.58 5.57 -3.81
N PRO A 745 12.90 4.45 -4.14
CA PRO A 745 11.91 4.32 -5.23
C PRO A 745 10.50 4.80 -4.85
N MET A 746 10.23 5.14 -3.59
CA MET A 746 8.89 5.58 -3.18
C MET A 746 8.49 6.96 -3.70
N GLU A 747 9.47 7.76 -4.16
CA GLU A 747 9.38 9.01 -4.94
C GLU A 747 8.17 9.93 -4.69
N GLY A 748 8.38 10.93 -3.85
CA GLY A 748 7.61 12.17 -3.80
C GLY A 748 8.34 13.29 -4.56
N SER A 749 7.98 14.55 -4.27
CA SER A 749 8.75 15.74 -4.65
C SER A 749 8.97 16.60 -3.41
N ALA A 750 10.14 17.24 -3.30
CA ALA A 750 10.44 18.23 -2.27
C ALA A 750 10.58 19.66 -2.85
N VAL A 751 10.02 20.64 -2.16
CA VAL A 751 10.17 22.08 -2.44
C VAL A 751 10.37 22.88 -1.15
N THR A 752 10.78 24.13 -1.27
CA THR A 752 10.83 25.09 -0.15
C THR A 752 9.69 26.10 -0.26
N PHE A 753 9.06 26.45 0.86
CA PHE A 753 8.07 27.54 0.89
C PHE A 753 8.69 28.87 0.42
N PRO A 754 7.92 29.79 -0.18
CA PRO A 754 8.45 31.05 -0.65
C PRO A 754 8.99 31.91 0.49
N GLN A 755 10.17 32.51 0.29
CA GLN A 755 10.80 33.36 1.31
C GLN A 755 10.57 34.84 1.00
N TYR A 756 10.10 35.61 1.98
CA TYR A 756 9.77 37.04 1.84
C TYR A 756 10.79 37.90 2.58
N ALA A 757 11.21 39.02 1.99
CA ALA A 757 12.03 40.01 2.68
C ALA A 757 11.28 40.55 3.93
N PRO A 758 11.91 40.66 5.11
CA PRO A 758 13.35 40.69 5.38
C PRO A 758 14.04 39.32 5.63
N TYR A 759 13.38 38.20 5.32
CA TYR A 759 13.91 36.83 5.45
C TYR A 759 14.17 36.39 6.90
N THR A 760 13.34 36.87 7.82
CA THR A 760 13.35 36.51 9.25
C THR A 760 12.63 35.21 9.59
N ASP A 761 11.74 34.77 8.70
CA ASP A 761 10.81 33.68 8.99
C ASP A 761 11.50 32.32 8.78
N PRO A 762 11.22 31.30 9.62
CA PRO A 762 11.87 30.00 9.48
C PRO A 762 11.55 29.34 8.13
N MET A 763 12.58 28.81 7.47
CA MET A 763 12.43 28.04 6.23
C MET A 763 11.51 26.84 6.47
N THR A 764 10.44 26.71 5.70
CA THR A 764 9.60 25.50 5.66
C THR A 764 9.98 24.65 4.45
N VAL A 765 10.35 23.39 4.68
CA VAL A 765 10.46 22.35 3.65
C VAL A 765 9.09 21.68 3.50
N LEU A 766 8.66 21.44 2.26
CA LEU A 766 7.43 20.71 1.90
C LEU A 766 7.82 19.49 1.06
N ILE A 767 7.26 18.33 1.39
CA ILE A 767 7.46 17.08 0.65
C ILE A 767 6.09 16.47 0.37
N CYS A 768 5.75 16.28 -0.91
CA CYS A 768 4.45 15.77 -1.35
C CYS A 768 4.57 14.39 -1.99
N GLY A 769 3.58 13.53 -1.75
CA GLY A 769 3.60 12.18 -2.30
C GLY A 769 4.62 11.26 -1.62
N GLY A 770 4.87 10.13 -2.25
CA GLY A 770 5.58 8.99 -1.69
C GLY A 770 4.77 7.70 -1.88
N SER A 771 5.22 6.58 -1.31
CA SER A 771 4.53 5.30 -1.41
C SER A 771 4.79 4.37 -0.22
N ASN A 772 3.84 3.48 0.05
CA ASN A 772 4.00 2.35 0.97
C ASN A 772 4.19 1.04 0.19
N PHE A 773 5.22 0.96 -0.65
CA PHE A 773 5.60 -0.24 -1.41
C PHE A 773 4.46 -0.89 -2.22
N GLY A 774 3.49 -0.09 -2.68
CA GLY A 774 2.34 -0.60 -3.43
C GLY A 774 1.20 0.40 -3.58
N VAL A 775 0.91 1.21 -2.56
CA VAL A 775 -0.10 2.29 -2.61
C VAL A 775 0.60 3.63 -2.40
N ALA A 776 0.34 4.59 -3.29
CA ALA A 776 0.92 5.93 -3.18
C ALA A 776 0.26 6.77 -2.07
N LEU A 777 1.02 7.72 -1.50
CA LEU A 777 0.56 8.58 -0.43
C LEU A 777 -0.40 9.67 -0.94
N ASP A 778 -1.48 9.88 -0.20
CA ASP A 778 -2.50 10.91 -0.42
C ASP A 778 -2.25 12.18 0.41
N ASN A 779 -0.98 12.49 0.72
CA ASN A 779 -0.65 13.57 1.63
C ASN A 779 0.74 14.17 1.39
N CYS A 780 0.89 15.42 1.81
CA CYS A 780 2.17 16.10 1.93
C CYS A 780 2.53 16.29 3.40
N VAL A 781 3.82 16.38 3.69
CA VAL A 781 4.36 16.75 5.00
C VAL A 781 5.23 18.00 4.88
N SER A 782 5.18 18.86 5.89
CA SER A 782 6.03 20.05 5.97
C SER A 782 6.68 20.21 7.35
N ILE A 783 7.90 20.74 7.38
CA ILE A 783 8.68 20.97 8.60
C ILE A 783 9.46 22.28 8.50
N GLN A 784 9.61 22.97 9.62
CA GLN A 784 10.62 24.00 9.80
C GLN A 784 11.80 23.37 10.55
N PRO A 785 12.91 22.99 9.89
CA PRO A 785 13.91 22.12 10.51
C PRO A 785 14.78 22.83 11.56
N GLU A 786 14.88 24.16 11.53
CA GLU A 786 15.75 24.95 12.41
C GLU A 786 15.03 25.60 13.61
N VAL A 787 13.74 25.33 13.83
CA VAL A 787 13.04 25.78 15.05
C VAL A 787 13.32 24.83 16.22
N GLU A 788 13.04 25.28 17.45
CA GLU A 788 13.14 24.42 18.62
C GLU A 788 12.11 23.28 18.57
N ASN A 789 12.53 22.05 18.86
CA ASN A 789 11.69 20.84 18.86
C ASN A 789 10.89 20.65 17.55
N PRO A 790 11.53 20.63 16.36
CA PRO A 790 10.84 20.75 15.07
C PRO A 790 9.94 19.54 14.79
N GLN A 791 8.70 19.80 14.36
CA GLN A 791 7.67 18.79 14.09
C GLN A 791 7.22 18.79 12.63
N TRP A 792 6.79 17.62 12.14
CA TRP A 792 6.11 17.50 10.85
C TRP A 792 4.63 17.86 10.98
N THR A 793 4.16 18.79 10.15
CA THR A 793 2.74 18.97 9.84
C THR A 793 2.39 18.09 8.64
N ILE A 794 1.28 17.34 8.69
CA ILE A 794 0.77 16.51 7.59
C ILE A 794 -0.55 17.08 7.07
N GLU A 795 -0.74 17.09 5.75
CA GLU A 795 -1.93 17.62 5.08
C GLU A 795 -2.40 16.65 3.97
N ARG A 796 -3.69 16.25 3.98
CA ARG A 796 -4.29 15.41 2.93
C ARG A 796 -4.32 16.16 1.59
N MET A 797 -3.78 15.53 0.55
CA MET A 797 -3.76 15.97 -0.85
C MET A 797 -4.97 15.37 -1.60
N PRO A 798 -5.61 16.08 -2.54
CA PRO A 798 -6.82 15.61 -3.24
C PRO A 798 -6.71 14.30 -4.05
N SER A 799 -5.52 13.75 -4.21
CA SER A 799 -5.28 12.48 -4.92
C SER A 799 -3.92 11.88 -4.50
N LYS A 800 -3.79 10.55 -4.61
CA LYS A 800 -2.57 9.77 -4.31
C LYS A 800 -1.49 9.99 -5.36
N ARG A 801 -0.22 10.15 -4.96
CA ARG A 801 0.85 10.42 -5.95
C ARG A 801 2.22 9.85 -5.55
N VAL A 802 2.70 8.91 -6.35
CA VAL A 802 4.11 8.48 -6.45
C VAL A 802 4.66 8.94 -7.81
N MET A 803 5.94 9.31 -7.87
CA MET A 803 6.55 10.03 -9.00
C MET A 803 5.84 11.36 -9.37
N PRO A 804 5.48 12.22 -8.38
CA PRO A 804 5.02 13.58 -8.68
C PRO A 804 6.12 14.40 -9.38
N CYS A 805 5.71 15.52 -9.98
CA CYS A 805 6.61 16.62 -10.30
C CYS A 805 6.03 17.92 -9.74
N MET A 806 6.81 18.62 -8.91
CA MET A 806 6.41 19.92 -8.33
C MET A 806 7.16 21.09 -8.95
N ALA A 807 6.46 21.88 -9.75
CA ALA A 807 6.97 23.15 -10.29
C ALA A 807 6.56 24.32 -9.39
N ALA A 808 7.53 25.13 -8.96
CA ALA A 808 7.26 26.37 -8.23
C ALA A 808 6.81 27.47 -9.20
N LEU A 809 5.77 28.23 -8.85
CA LEU A 809 5.18 29.27 -9.70
C LEU A 809 5.58 30.69 -9.26
N PRO A 810 5.53 31.70 -10.15
CA PRO A 810 5.94 33.08 -9.84
C PRO A 810 5.10 33.75 -8.75
N ASP A 811 3.87 33.28 -8.51
CA ASP A 811 2.94 33.85 -7.53
C ASP A 811 3.15 33.34 -6.10
N GLY A 812 4.05 32.35 -5.91
CA GLY A 812 4.33 31.72 -4.62
C GLY A 812 3.60 30.40 -4.38
N THR A 813 2.77 29.94 -5.34
CA THR A 813 2.13 28.63 -5.29
C THR A 813 3.02 27.55 -5.94
N PHE A 814 2.66 26.28 -5.74
CA PHE A 814 3.32 25.14 -6.38
C PHE A 814 2.32 24.31 -7.18
N LEU A 815 2.66 23.97 -8.41
CA LEU A 815 1.90 23.06 -9.24
C LEU A 815 2.46 21.64 -9.06
N ASN A 816 1.62 20.71 -8.61
CA ASN A 816 1.92 19.28 -8.52
C ASN A 816 1.18 18.53 -9.64
N VAL A 817 1.94 17.85 -10.49
CA VAL A 817 1.48 17.08 -11.66
C VAL A 817 2.16 15.71 -11.71
N ASN A 818 1.82 14.91 -12.72
CA ASN A 818 2.45 13.63 -13.05
C ASN A 818 2.28 12.55 -11.97
N GLY A 819 2.86 11.37 -12.22
CA GLY A 819 2.89 10.26 -11.29
C GLY A 819 1.67 9.34 -11.35
N ALA A 820 1.57 8.49 -10.34
CA ALA A 820 0.63 7.37 -10.28
C ALA A 820 -0.05 7.24 -8.91
N HIS A 821 -1.21 6.56 -8.87
CA HIS A 821 -1.92 6.23 -7.64
C HIS A 821 -1.38 4.96 -6.95
N GLN A 822 -0.71 4.06 -7.70
CA GLN A 822 -0.20 2.77 -7.22
C GLN A 822 1.27 2.55 -7.61
N GLY A 823 1.95 1.72 -6.82
CA GLY A 823 3.30 1.24 -7.08
C GLY A 823 4.42 2.12 -6.51
N VAL A 824 5.57 2.06 -7.17
CA VAL A 824 6.80 2.83 -6.87
C VAL A 824 7.46 3.29 -8.18
N ALA A 825 8.45 4.17 -8.08
CA ALA A 825 9.31 4.57 -9.19
C ALA A 825 10.20 3.43 -9.67
N GLY A 826 10.49 3.39 -10.98
CA GLY A 826 11.20 2.31 -11.66
C GLY A 826 10.38 1.66 -12.78
N PHE A 827 11.06 0.98 -13.70
CA PHE A 827 10.46 0.36 -14.87
C PHE A 827 9.44 -0.73 -14.51
N GLY A 828 8.21 -0.59 -14.98
CA GLY A 828 7.11 -1.52 -14.73
C GLY A 828 6.57 -1.50 -13.29
N LEU A 829 7.06 -0.61 -12.41
CA LEU A 829 6.74 -0.63 -10.98
C LEU A 829 5.59 0.31 -10.58
N GLY A 830 5.16 1.21 -11.46
CA GLY A 830 4.06 2.15 -11.25
C GLY A 830 2.85 1.84 -12.13
N ALA A 831 1.64 1.98 -11.57
CA ALA A 831 0.37 1.71 -12.26
C ALA A 831 -0.74 2.67 -11.79
N ASP A 832 -1.85 2.74 -12.55
CA ASP A 832 -2.97 3.68 -12.31
C ASP A 832 -2.54 5.16 -12.39
N PRO A 833 -2.40 5.75 -13.60
CA PRO A 833 -1.83 7.08 -13.81
C PRO A 833 -2.65 8.23 -13.20
N ASN A 834 -1.96 9.23 -12.64
CA ASN A 834 -2.59 10.40 -12.04
C ASN A 834 -2.69 11.59 -13.01
N TYR A 835 -3.79 11.63 -13.76
CA TYR A 835 -4.11 12.67 -14.75
C TYR A 835 -4.41 14.06 -14.18
N GLN A 836 -4.63 14.20 -12.87
CA GLN A 836 -5.17 15.41 -12.25
C GLN A 836 -4.05 16.37 -11.84
N ALA A 837 -4.08 17.63 -12.29
CA ALA A 837 -3.21 18.67 -11.73
C ALA A 837 -3.74 19.16 -10.37
N VAL A 838 -2.84 19.51 -9.45
CA VAL A 838 -3.18 20.04 -8.12
C VAL A 838 -2.30 21.26 -7.82
N LEU A 839 -2.88 22.35 -7.33
CA LEU A 839 -2.11 23.48 -6.79
C LEU A 839 -1.96 23.34 -5.28
N TYR A 840 -0.81 23.76 -4.74
CA TYR A 840 -0.60 24.01 -3.32
C TYR A 840 -0.31 25.51 -3.12
N ASP A 841 -1.18 26.19 -2.39
CA ASP A 841 -0.99 27.58 -1.96
C ASP A 841 -0.55 27.61 -0.49
N PRO A 842 0.74 27.89 -0.19
CA PRO A 842 1.26 27.92 1.17
C PRO A 842 0.66 29.05 2.04
N SER A 843 0.03 30.06 1.42
CA SER A 843 -0.56 31.21 2.13
C SER A 843 -1.92 30.90 2.77
N GLN A 844 -2.60 29.83 2.35
CA GLN A 844 -3.83 29.38 3.00
C GLN A 844 -3.55 28.70 4.35
N PRO A 845 -4.55 28.66 5.27
CA PRO A 845 -4.48 27.85 6.48
C PRO A 845 -4.19 26.37 6.19
N VAL A 846 -3.50 25.72 7.12
CA VAL A 846 -3.26 24.25 7.11
C VAL A 846 -4.59 23.51 6.89
N GLY A 847 -4.58 22.53 6.00
CA GLY A 847 -5.76 21.77 5.57
C GLY A 847 -6.59 22.44 4.47
N SER A 848 -6.37 23.73 4.15
CA SER A 848 -7.06 24.48 3.09
C SER A 848 -6.16 24.88 1.92
N ARG A 849 -4.97 24.28 1.80
CA ARG A 849 -3.93 24.70 0.86
C ARG A 849 -4.05 24.13 -0.56
N PHE A 850 -4.86 23.09 -0.75
CA PHE A 850 -4.94 22.39 -2.03
C PHE A 850 -6.09 22.89 -2.91
N PHE A 851 -5.79 23.11 -4.19
CA PHE A 851 -6.77 23.41 -5.23
C PHE A 851 -6.76 22.31 -6.30
N ILE A 852 -7.93 21.76 -6.61
CA ILE A 852 -8.14 20.79 -7.68
C ILE A 852 -8.22 21.54 -9.01
N LEU A 853 -7.30 21.26 -9.92
CA LEU A 853 -7.17 21.96 -11.20
C LEU A 853 -7.75 21.13 -12.36
N ASN A 854 -7.23 21.29 -13.57
CA ASN A 854 -7.65 20.55 -14.77
C ASN A 854 -6.89 19.22 -14.92
N THR A 855 -7.38 18.32 -15.78
CA THR A 855 -6.75 17.02 -16.08
C THR A 855 -6.05 17.01 -17.44
N THR A 856 -4.94 16.28 -17.59
CA THR A 856 -4.44 15.87 -18.91
C THR A 856 -5.12 14.56 -19.34
N ILE A 857 -4.95 14.17 -20.61
CA ILE A 857 -5.29 12.83 -21.13
C ILE A 857 -4.03 11.94 -21.27
N VAL A 858 -2.87 12.44 -20.85
CA VAL A 858 -1.56 11.81 -21.04
C VAL A 858 -1.08 11.19 -19.73
N ALA A 859 -0.66 9.91 -19.78
CA ALA A 859 -0.13 9.21 -18.62
C ALA A 859 1.35 9.61 -18.40
N ARG A 860 1.58 10.66 -17.61
CA ARG A 860 2.91 11.15 -17.22
C ARG A 860 3.41 10.35 -16.01
N MET A 861 4.14 9.27 -16.25
CA MET A 861 4.56 8.26 -15.26
C MET A 861 6.05 8.41 -14.89
N TYR A 862 6.79 7.32 -14.72
CA TYR A 862 8.23 7.33 -14.41
C TYR A 862 9.05 8.02 -15.51
N HIS A 863 10.07 8.80 -15.15
CA HIS A 863 10.76 9.73 -16.08
C HIS A 863 9.86 10.77 -16.76
N SER A 864 8.76 11.18 -16.12
CA SER A 864 8.09 12.43 -16.50
C SER A 864 8.62 13.59 -15.68
N GLU A 865 8.62 14.78 -16.28
CA GLU A 865 9.27 15.98 -15.74
C GLU A 865 8.34 17.19 -15.81
N ALA A 866 8.59 18.20 -14.98
CA ALA A 866 7.93 19.50 -15.08
C ALA A 866 8.82 20.67 -14.68
N THR A 867 8.80 21.78 -15.43
CA THR A 867 9.60 22.98 -15.11
C THR A 867 8.92 24.29 -15.54
N LEU A 868 9.21 25.38 -14.81
CA LEU A 868 8.63 26.71 -15.04
C LEU A 868 9.28 27.42 -16.24
N LEU A 869 8.45 27.79 -17.22
CA LEU A 869 8.87 28.53 -18.42
C LEU A 869 8.94 30.04 -18.17
N TYR A 870 9.74 30.72 -19.01
CA TYR A 870 9.95 32.16 -18.95
C TYR A 870 8.68 33.00 -19.21
N ASP A 871 7.62 32.41 -19.76
CA ASP A 871 6.32 33.06 -19.99
C ASP A 871 5.32 32.84 -18.83
N GLY A 872 5.70 32.06 -17.81
CA GLY A 872 4.88 31.72 -16.65
C GLY A 872 4.05 30.43 -16.78
N ARG A 873 4.11 29.73 -17.93
CA ARG A 873 3.57 28.37 -18.08
C ARG A 873 4.49 27.34 -17.42
N VAL A 874 4.01 26.12 -17.21
CA VAL A 874 4.85 24.98 -16.80
C VAL A 874 4.93 23.98 -17.96
N LEU A 875 6.12 23.62 -18.42
CA LEU A 875 6.30 22.50 -19.36
C LEU A 875 6.08 21.18 -18.63
N VAL A 876 5.47 20.21 -19.32
CA VAL A 876 5.30 18.83 -18.86
C VAL A 876 5.75 17.87 -19.97
N SER A 877 6.66 16.95 -19.65
CA SER A 877 7.29 16.02 -20.61
C SER A 877 7.55 14.63 -20.00
N GLY A 878 8.07 13.70 -20.81
CA GLY A 878 8.18 12.28 -20.44
C GLY A 878 6.80 11.59 -20.39
N SER A 879 6.66 10.30 -20.14
CA SER A 879 7.48 9.35 -19.39
C SER A 879 8.04 8.20 -20.23
N ASP A 880 9.04 7.51 -19.67
CA ASP A 880 9.35 6.11 -20.00
C ASP A 880 9.06 5.23 -18.77
N PRO A 881 7.85 4.64 -18.66
CA PRO A 881 7.49 3.79 -17.55
C PRO A 881 7.84 2.31 -17.75
N GLN A 882 7.95 1.84 -18.99
CA GLN A 882 7.97 0.41 -19.37
C GLN A 882 6.86 -0.44 -18.71
N THR A 883 5.76 0.17 -18.27
CA THR A 883 4.61 -0.52 -17.67
C THR A 883 3.70 -1.07 -18.78
N PRO A 884 3.32 -2.36 -18.75
CA PRO A 884 2.45 -2.95 -19.78
C PRO A 884 1.16 -2.16 -20.01
N GLY A 885 0.98 -1.65 -21.23
CA GLY A 885 -0.19 -0.84 -21.63
C GLY A 885 -0.02 0.67 -21.46
N LEU A 886 1.10 1.15 -20.91
CA LEU A 886 1.45 2.57 -20.84
C LEU A 886 2.72 2.79 -21.70
N PRO A 887 2.59 3.41 -22.89
CA PRO A 887 3.73 3.60 -23.81
C PRO A 887 4.68 4.70 -23.33
N GLU A 888 5.81 4.83 -24.01
CA GLU A 888 6.68 5.99 -23.91
C GLU A 888 5.99 7.26 -24.46
N GLU A 889 6.26 8.40 -23.84
CA GLU A 889 5.59 9.66 -24.17
C GLU A 889 6.57 10.80 -24.49
N MET A 890 6.69 11.07 -25.79
CA MET A 890 7.50 12.15 -26.34
C MET A 890 6.77 13.48 -26.46
N ARG A 891 5.42 13.53 -26.45
CA ARG A 891 4.69 14.79 -26.65
C ARG A 891 4.98 15.76 -25.52
N ILE A 892 5.40 16.97 -25.86
CA ILE A 892 5.65 18.03 -24.89
C ILE A 892 4.33 18.79 -24.69
N GLU A 893 3.78 18.76 -23.49
CA GLU A 893 2.67 19.61 -23.09
C GLU A 893 3.19 20.86 -22.37
N VAL A 894 2.35 21.88 -22.29
CA VAL A 894 2.42 22.90 -21.25
C VAL A 894 1.13 22.87 -20.44
N TYR A 895 1.27 23.04 -19.14
CA TYR A 895 0.17 23.43 -18.28
C TYR A 895 0.15 24.96 -18.15
N CYS A 896 -0.98 25.56 -18.51
CA CYS A 896 -1.25 26.99 -18.45
C CYS A 896 -2.04 27.30 -17.16
N PRO A 897 -1.40 27.88 -16.12
CA PRO A 897 -2.03 28.04 -14.81
C PRO A 897 -3.14 29.09 -14.80
N PRO A 898 -4.04 29.09 -13.78
CA PRO A 898 -5.18 30.00 -13.70
C PRO A 898 -4.84 31.49 -13.94
N TYR A 899 -3.66 31.95 -13.50
CA TYR A 899 -3.20 33.34 -13.65
C TYR A 899 -2.85 33.76 -15.10
N LEU A 900 -2.80 32.82 -16.05
CA LEU A 900 -2.68 33.08 -17.51
C LEU A 900 -3.99 32.80 -18.27
N THR A 901 -5.01 32.22 -17.61
CA THR A 901 -6.23 31.73 -18.27
C THR A 901 -7.50 32.45 -17.81
N ASP A 902 -7.37 33.46 -16.94
CA ASP A 902 -8.45 34.31 -16.44
C ASP A 902 -8.81 35.48 -17.37
N GLY A 903 -7.99 35.75 -18.39
CA GLY A 903 -8.18 36.80 -19.39
C GLY A 903 -7.44 38.12 -19.11
N ARG A 904 -6.63 38.20 -18.05
CA ARG A 904 -5.79 39.37 -17.75
C ARG A 904 -4.63 39.54 -18.74
N GLN A 905 -4.19 40.78 -18.95
CA GLN A 905 -2.98 41.04 -19.73
C GLN A 905 -1.72 40.92 -18.84
N GLN A 906 -0.74 40.10 -19.26
CA GLN A 906 0.54 39.99 -18.57
C GLN A 906 1.28 41.33 -18.52
N PRO A 907 1.80 41.77 -17.34
CA PRO A 907 2.65 42.94 -17.24
C PRO A 907 3.98 42.74 -17.99
N SER A 908 4.71 43.82 -18.21
CA SER A 908 6.06 43.76 -18.79
C SER A 908 7.00 44.71 -18.06
N PHE A 909 8.30 44.41 -18.10
CA PHE A 909 9.31 45.30 -17.53
C PHE A 909 10.59 45.31 -18.35
N ALA A 910 11.37 46.38 -18.18
CA ALA A 910 12.71 46.51 -18.75
C ALA A 910 13.76 46.56 -17.63
N ILE A 911 14.81 45.76 -17.79
CA ILE A 911 15.98 45.66 -16.92
C ILE A 911 17.25 46.00 -17.71
N ARG A 912 18.31 46.47 -17.03
CA ARG A 912 19.59 46.87 -17.67
C ARG A 912 20.83 46.18 -17.11
N GLU A 913 20.76 45.75 -15.86
CA GLU A 913 21.83 45.05 -15.16
C GLU A 913 21.26 43.74 -14.65
N THR A 914 21.97 42.64 -14.90
CA THR A 914 21.55 41.28 -14.60
C THR A 914 22.59 40.49 -13.81
N ASP A 915 23.79 41.03 -13.55
CA ASP A 915 24.77 40.45 -12.62
C ASP A 915 24.72 41.21 -11.28
N TRP A 916 23.98 40.66 -10.31
CA TRP A 916 23.62 41.34 -9.06
C TRP A 916 24.49 40.92 -7.88
N ALA A 917 25.06 41.90 -7.19
CA ALA A 917 25.70 41.70 -5.89
C ALA A 917 24.64 41.54 -4.78
N TYR A 918 24.96 40.72 -3.76
CA TYR A 918 24.13 40.62 -2.56
C TYR A 918 23.93 42.00 -1.90
N GLY A 919 22.70 42.33 -1.52
CA GLY A 919 22.31 43.62 -0.95
C GLY A 919 22.36 44.81 -1.92
N GLY A 920 22.67 44.60 -3.21
CA GLY A 920 22.65 45.66 -4.22
C GLY A 920 21.23 46.17 -4.53
N HIS A 921 21.15 47.36 -5.12
CA HIS A 921 19.89 47.99 -5.49
C HIS A 921 19.80 48.21 -7.01
N TYR A 922 18.79 47.63 -7.66
CA TYR A 922 18.71 47.53 -9.12
C TYR A 922 17.37 48.08 -9.64
N GLN A 923 17.42 48.87 -10.71
CA GLN A 923 16.23 49.54 -11.27
C GLN A 923 15.63 48.78 -12.44
N ILE A 924 14.31 48.63 -12.39
CA ILE A 924 13.47 48.19 -13.50
C ILE A 924 12.43 49.26 -13.85
N GLN A 925 11.98 49.29 -15.10
CA GLN A 925 10.85 50.10 -15.54
C GLN A 925 9.67 49.19 -15.90
N VAL A 926 8.51 49.38 -15.28
CA VAL A 926 7.37 48.46 -15.37
C VAL A 926 6.19 49.03 -16.13
N THR A 927 5.45 48.15 -16.82
CA THR A 927 4.16 48.41 -17.45
C THR A 927 3.14 47.45 -16.82
N MET A 928 2.19 48.03 -16.09
CA MET A 928 1.05 47.33 -15.48
C MET A 928 -0.19 47.53 -16.36
N HIS A 929 -1.16 46.61 -16.28
CA HIS A 929 -2.36 46.62 -17.12
C HIS A 929 -3.67 46.59 -16.33
N GLU A 930 -3.71 45.83 -15.24
CA GLU A 930 -4.89 45.62 -14.39
C GLU A 930 -4.82 46.48 -13.12
N GLY A 931 -3.63 46.56 -12.52
CA GLY A 931 -3.36 47.21 -11.23
C GLY A 931 -2.36 48.36 -11.31
N SER A 932 -1.59 48.54 -10.24
CA SER A 932 -0.53 49.58 -10.19
C SER A 932 0.64 49.15 -9.32
N THR A 933 1.71 49.95 -9.30
CA THR A 933 2.92 49.66 -8.51
C THR A 933 2.72 49.62 -6.99
N SER A 934 1.55 50.00 -6.47
CA SER A 934 1.19 49.81 -5.05
C SER A 934 0.58 48.44 -4.73
N THR A 935 0.16 47.67 -5.74
CA THR A 935 -0.40 46.30 -5.62
C THR A 935 0.42 45.26 -6.36
N MET A 936 1.43 45.69 -7.10
CA MET A 936 2.42 44.85 -7.78
C MET A 936 3.17 43.96 -6.77
N ARG A 937 3.57 42.76 -7.21
CA ARG A 937 4.58 41.95 -6.52
C ARG A 937 5.79 41.75 -7.43
N VAL A 938 6.95 41.49 -6.83
CA VAL A 938 8.16 41.04 -7.52
C VAL A 938 8.52 39.69 -6.94
N SER A 939 8.84 38.72 -7.79
CA SER A 939 9.32 37.40 -7.34
C SER A 939 10.51 36.93 -8.16
N MET A 940 11.24 35.99 -7.59
CA MET A 940 12.46 35.40 -8.14
C MET A 940 12.35 33.89 -7.97
N VAL A 941 12.40 33.13 -9.06
CA VAL A 941 12.35 31.67 -9.04
C VAL A 941 13.71 31.14 -9.48
N ALA A 942 14.35 30.30 -8.67
CA ALA A 942 15.70 29.80 -8.95
C ALA A 942 15.74 28.95 -10.23
N ALA A 943 16.87 28.99 -10.94
CA ALA A 943 17.15 28.06 -12.03
C ALA A 943 17.21 26.62 -11.49
N THR A 944 16.43 25.71 -12.08
CA THR A 944 16.38 24.29 -11.71
C THR A 944 16.57 23.40 -12.94
N SER A 945 17.04 22.19 -12.69
CA SER A 945 16.84 21.05 -13.59
C SER A 945 15.82 20.13 -12.95
N SER A 946 14.89 19.59 -13.74
CA SER A 946 13.96 18.53 -13.34
C SER A 946 14.52 17.19 -13.80
N THR A 947 14.63 16.24 -12.87
CA THR A 947 14.83 14.83 -13.20
C THR A 947 14.18 13.94 -12.15
N HIS A 948 13.46 12.90 -12.54
CA HIS A 948 12.83 11.90 -11.67
C HIS A 948 11.98 12.54 -10.54
N GLY A 949 11.17 13.56 -10.86
CA GLY A 949 10.35 14.27 -9.86
C GLY A 949 11.11 15.23 -8.94
N ASN A 950 12.44 15.36 -9.11
CA ASN A 950 13.32 16.18 -8.29
C ASN A 950 13.74 17.47 -9.02
N ALA A 951 13.27 18.62 -8.51
CA ALA A 951 13.63 19.96 -9.01
C ALA A 951 14.82 20.54 -8.24
N MET A 952 16.04 20.09 -8.56
CA MET A 952 17.23 20.34 -7.73
C MET A 952 17.58 21.84 -7.64
N GLY A 953 17.80 22.32 -6.40
CA GLY A 953 18.16 23.71 -6.10
C GLY A 953 17.00 24.71 -5.97
N GLY A 954 15.75 24.31 -6.24
CA GLY A 954 14.60 25.21 -6.37
C GLY A 954 14.24 26.06 -5.14
N ARG A 955 13.95 27.35 -5.40
CA ARG A 955 13.44 28.35 -4.43
C ARG A 955 12.52 29.34 -5.12
N THR A 956 11.54 29.88 -4.40
CA THR A 956 10.79 31.09 -4.78
C THR A 956 11.01 32.17 -3.72
N ILE A 957 11.33 33.39 -4.14
CA ILE A 957 11.76 34.46 -3.24
C ILE A 957 11.11 35.79 -3.64
N PHE A 958 10.60 36.52 -2.65
CA PHE A 958 9.94 37.82 -2.82
C PHE A 958 10.81 38.94 -2.24
N PRO A 959 11.61 39.65 -3.08
CA PRO A 959 12.51 40.69 -2.63
C PRO A 959 11.79 41.99 -2.23
N ALA A 960 12.42 42.75 -1.33
CA ALA A 960 11.98 44.10 -1.00
C ALA A 960 12.23 45.04 -2.19
N PHE A 961 11.22 45.81 -2.58
CA PHE A 961 11.32 46.82 -3.63
C PHE A 961 10.59 48.11 -3.23
N THR A 962 10.89 49.20 -3.94
CA THR A 962 10.18 50.48 -3.83
C THR A 962 9.95 51.07 -5.22
N CYS A 963 8.86 51.80 -5.45
CA CYS A 963 8.53 52.36 -6.76
C CYS A 963 8.28 53.88 -6.68
N ASN A 964 8.73 54.60 -7.71
CA ASN A 964 8.40 56.00 -7.97
C ASN A 964 7.76 56.08 -9.35
N GLY A 965 6.42 56.14 -9.38
CA GLY A 965 5.64 55.84 -10.58
C GLY A 965 5.99 54.44 -11.12
N ASN A 966 6.31 54.38 -12.40
CA ASN A 966 6.67 53.14 -13.12
C ASN A 966 8.17 52.76 -13.02
N THR A 967 9.01 53.50 -12.30
CA THR A 967 10.40 53.08 -12.04
C THR A 967 10.51 52.48 -10.65
N CYS A 968 10.89 51.20 -10.57
CA CYS A 968 10.99 50.46 -9.32
C CYS A 968 12.44 50.06 -9.05
N THR A 969 12.87 50.19 -7.80
CA THR A 969 14.19 49.76 -7.32
C THR A 969 13.99 48.51 -6.45
N ILE A 970 14.50 47.37 -6.93
CA ILE A 970 14.54 46.11 -6.21
C ILE A 970 15.82 46.06 -5.36
N THR A 971 15.73 45.50 -4.17
CA THR A 971 16.89 45.17 -3.32
C THR A 971 17.19 43.68 -3.48
N ALA A 972 18.39 43.36 -3.96
CA ALA A 972 18.86 41.99 -4.11
C ALA A 972 18.97 41.28 -2.75
N LEU A 973 19.02 39.95 -2.77
CA LEU A 973 19.09 39.12 -1.57
C LEU A 973 20.28 39.53 -0.68
N PRO A 974 20.18 39.52 0.66
CA PRO A 974 21.18 40.13 1.52
C PRO A 974 22.48 39.31 1.64
N ASN A 975 22.43 37.99 1.42
CA ASN A 975 23.58 37.07 1.49
C ASN A 975 23.21 35.66 0.99
N ALA A 976 24.24 34.82 0.83
CA ALA A 976 24.16 33.45 0.32
C ALA A 976 23.35 32.44 1.18
N LYS A 977 22.91 32.79 2.40
CA LYS A 977 22.11 31.90 3.26
C LYS A 977 20.61 32.00 3.01
N VAL A 978 20.14 33.08 2.37
CA VAL A 978 18.76 33.19 1.88
C VAL A 978 18.59 32.36 0.61
N SER A 979 19.47 32.59 -0.37
CA SER A 979 19.72 31.69 -1.49
C SER A 979 21.22 31.65 -1.74
N PRO A 980 21.82 30.49 -2.05
CA PRO A 980 23.14 30.41 -2.63
C PRO A 980 23.26 31.27 -3.90
N ALA A 981 24.50 31.49 -4.33
CA ALA A 981 24.76 32.18 -5.58
C ALA A 981 24.19 31.36 -6.74
N GLY A 982 23.64 32.04 -7.76
CA GLY A 982 22.97 31.36 -8.87
C GLY A 982 22.09 32.27 -9.71
N TRP A 983 21.49 31.68 -10.74
CA TRP A 983 20.58 32.35 -11.66
C TRP A 983 19.12 32.23 -11.19
N GLN A 984 18.35 33.28 -11.43
CA GLN A 984 16.96 33.44 -11.00
C GLN A 984 16.13 34.03 -12.15
N GLN A 985 14.93 33.49 -12.38
CA GLN A 985 13.90 34.10 -13.19
C GLN A 985 13.24 35.23 -12.38
N LEU A 986 13.51 36.49 -12.73
CA LEU A 986 12.87 37.66 -12.14
C LEU A 986 11.51 37.90 -12.83
N PHE A 987 10.43 37.91 -12.06
CA PHE A 987 9.07 38.20 -12.51
C PHE A 987 8.50 39.46 -11.85
N VAL A 988 7.69 40.20 -12.61
CA VAL A 988 6.81 41.26 -12.09
C VAL A 988 5.37 40.74 -12.18
N LEU A 989 4.58 40.89 -11.11
CA LEU A 989 3.21 40.38 -11.05
C LEU A 989 2.20 41.53 -10.90
N ASP A 990 1.18 41.52 -11.75
CA ASP A 990 0.00 42.37 -11.65
C ASP A 990 -1.13 41.57 -10.99
N GLY A 991 -1.25 41.69 -9.67
CA GLY A 991 -2.07 40.79 -8.86
C GLY A 991 -1.54 39.34 -8.90
N PRO A 992 -2.27 38.38 -9.48
CA PRO A 992 -1.77 37.02 -9.68
C PRO A 992 -0.93 36.86 -10.96
N THR A 993 -1.15 37.69 -11.99
CA THR A 993 -0.65 37.45 -13.35
C THR A 993 0.81 37.88 -13.49
N PRO A 994 1.74 36.97 -13.82
CA PRO A 994 3.15 37.29 -14.00
C PRO A 994 3.46 37.86 -15.38
N SER A 995 4.51 38.65 -15.46
CA SER A 995 5.18 39.01 -16.71
C SER A 995 5.85 37.80 -17.36
N HIS A 996 6.41 37.99 -18.56
CA HIS A 996 7.56 37.17 -18.94
C HIS A 996 8.75 37.49 -18.01
N SER A 997 9.61 36.51 -17.73
CA SER A 997 10.76 36.67 -16.85
C SER A 997 11.97 37.30 -17.56
N HIS A 998 12.86 37.88 -16.76
CA HIS A 998 14.25 38.12 -17.15
C HIS A 998 15.19 37.37 -16.22
N TRP A 999 16.22 36.75 -16.78
CA TRP A 999 17.25 36.11 -15.99
C TRP A 999 18.17 37.12 -15.29
N VAL A 1000 18.37 36.94 -13.99
CA VAL A 1000 19.36 37.67 -13.21
C VAL A 1000 20.20 36.69 -12.39
N ARG A 1001 21.52 36.91 -12.36
CA ARG A 1001 22.48 36.20 -11.53
C ARG A 1001 22.61 36.94 -10.20
N ILE A 1002 22.58 36.23 -9.08
CA ILE A 1002 22.81 36.83 -7.76
C ILE A 1002 24.04 36.20 -7.11
N GLY A 1003 24.88 37.06 -6.53
CA GLY A 1003 26.01 36.65 -5.67
C GLY A 1003 27.32 36.38 -6.39
N GLY A 1004 27.36 36.53 -7.72
CA GLY A 1004 28.51 36.20 -8.54
C GLY A 1004 28.81 34.70 -8.54
N ASP A 1005 30.08 34.34 -8.65
CA ASP A 1005 30.57 32.96 -8.59
C ASP A 1005 31.61 32.81 -7.46
N PRO A 1006 31.18 32.62 -6.20
CA PRO A 1006 32.10 32.51 -5.06
C PRO A 1006 32.88 31.19 -5.04
N GLY A 1007 32.40 30.15 -5.74
CA GLY A 1007 33.11 28.88 -5.92
C GLY A 1007 34.20 28.93 -7.01
N ARG A 1008 34.22 30.00 -7.82
CA ARG A 1008 35.03 30.14 -9.05
C ARG A 1008 34.80 28.98 -10.03
N LEU A 1009 33.55 28.50 -10.08
CA LEU A 1009 33.11 27.44 -10.97
C LEU A 1009 33.30 27.80 -12.44
N GLY A 1010 33.13 29.08 -12.82
CA GLY A 1010 33.39 29.58 -14.18
C GLY A 1010 34.86 29.55 -14.61
N GLU A 1011 35.76 29.24 -13.68
CA GLU A 1011 37.19 28.99 -13.90
C GLU A 1011 37.54 27.48 -13.76
N TRP A 1012 36.51 26.62 -13.69
CA TRP A 1012 36.61 25.16 -13.59
C TRP A 1012 35.71 24.44 -14.64
N PRO A 1013 36.15 23.28 -15.15
CA PRO A 1013 37.49 22.73 -15.03
C PRO A 1013 38.48 23.44 -15.96
N ASN A 1014 39.70 23.72 -15.48
CA ASN A 1014 40.74 24.35 -16.28
C ASN A 1014 41.55 23.29 -17.06
N PHE A 1015 40.88 22.66 -18.03
CA PHE A 1015 41.46 21.66 -18.94
C PHE A 1015 41.18 22.03 -20.41
N PRO A 1016 41.95 21.50 -21.39
CA PRO A 1016 41.81 21.88 -22.80
C PRO A 1016 40.47 21.52 -23.46
N ASP A 1017 39.80 20.47 -22.97
CA ASP A 1017 38.54 19.95 -23.55
C ASP A 1017 37.28 20.68 -23.02
N PHE A 1018 37.43 21.71 -22.19
CA PHE A 1018 36.32 22.42 -21.52
C PHE A 1018 36.43 23.94 -21.64
N THR A 1019 35.29 24.61 -21.83
CA THR A 1019 35.19 26.06 -21.94
C THR A 1019 34.99 26.70 -20.56
N LEU A 1020 35.79 27.74 -20.30
CA LEU A 1020 35.67 28.59 -19.12
C LEU A 1020 34.85 29.85 -19.46
N PRO A 1021 33.55 29.94 -19.09
CA PRO A 1021 32.74 31.14 -19.33
C PRO A 1021 33.10 32.32 -18.41
N GLY A 1022 33.89 32.07 -17.36
CA GLY A 1022 34.31 33.06 -16.38
C GLY A 1022 33.36 33.21 -15.18
N SER A 1023 33.94 33.72 -14.09
CA SER A 1023 33.30 34.01 -12.80
C SER A 1023 32.62 35.38 -12.77
#